data_AF-A0AAW0AQG0-F1
#
_entry.id   AF-A0AAW0AQG0-F1
#
_cell.length_a   1.000
_cell.length_b   1.000
_cell.length_c   1.000
_cell.angle_alpha   90.00
_cell.angle_beta   90.00
_cell.angle_gamma   90.00
#
_symmetry.space_group_name_H-M   'P 1'
#
loop_
_entity.id
_entity.type
_entity.pdbx_description
1 polymer ?
#
loop_
_entity_poly.entity_id
_entity_poly.type
_entity_poly.pdbx_seq_one_letter_code
_entity_poly.pdbx_strand_id
1 'polypeptide(L)'
;MESENSSLKENNEALVSRADELARRLHNKSRQANRARLSADGLRAELNRSKHARAVQAVRLGRRKTDGIGKAMKLARVSDTKRWMKGKGGIFVEQSREMVRELVALKVTPENVDPVIHTVGTGLGLQVQDHISARQVGRVMEEGGIASDVQVAMEINASKAATASATDHTSESQMEGWRTVLVEGLVGTYNASPLGRANPIDVDEFITFIKALGTDHANDQKKLARLITEWVRNSRTVMLGKRWLSSASMQQYMPTILQFSNDKIANAGGLDAWNALSEEEKAIRDIEVCRALYCHFGEQEWKNLSAEERFEAESLVWCGCCMHKEMNSVKGGVEGMKLFWASIGGPAPVKLMNKANASAVKNSNSGSAASEKALDASEGGAVKLTSLLGALFNHKDDKRGQQDTFKLYFEDVLGFKVSCPDTSNTRFQSHCDCAIFIILYLPQILQFMSHIMYNKGKTALNHLEANVLKGLQDIPTLTELVVLALYANAVSYAYMRVVRATGNRKMNALDLAEFHKKVISFCEKIAENPDLLLAPDASYETGTLHGQVWEYPEVFYAIQQLKSKLPNLSGCLKSFFVGAADTWKRFGEEYHPDGVIARLSAAARALIYVNPTNDRNEGALGVLRRAVREAARLSLSVHNAKSKYTVNDTRQFLQSPAVTEAFRAWLRAEARRRIDSGRDRKCRMKIVAHEKVVAAEKEAAEVKRKARAAEVLAELQALKPILDADYIEANHKSITTTELIKNINWHRQFVEVGVIPAKTLISKMPKESKVRQLIAAVERYNKQILPRLQMLALAAMTAGVSDKDGVDGIPIVDSWDAEDEALEEDMLDDYD
;
A
#
# COMPACT_ATOMS: atom_id res chain seq x y z
N MET A 1 136.99 -10.07 -28.42
CA MET A 1 136.15 -10.21 -29.63
C MET A 1 136.04 -11.69 -29.98
N GLU A 2 134.86 -12.11 -30.42
CA GLU A 2 134.42 -13.47 -30.81
C GLU A 2 134.15 -14.51 -29.70
N SER A 3 135.05 -14.76 -28.73
CA SER A 3 134.82 -15.82 -27.71
C SER A 3 133.82 -15.46 -26.59
N GLU A 4 133.96 -14.30 -25.94
CA GLU A 4 133.06 -13.87 -24.83
C GLU A 4 131.63 -13.56 -25.29
N ASN A 5 131.46 -13.08 -26.53
CA ASN A 5 130.15 -12.78 -27.09
C ASN A 5 129.34 -14.05 -27.40
N SER A 6 130.00 -15.19 -27.64
CA SER A 6 129.33 -16.47 -27.85
C SER A 6 128.83 -17.09 -26.54
N SER A 7 129.65 -17.02 -25.47
CA SER A 7 129.28 -17.51 -24.13
C SER A 7 128.15 -16.69 -23.48
N LEU A 8 128.14 -15.36 -23.67
CA LEU A 8 127.05 -14.52 -23.18
C LEU A 8 125.74 -14.75 -23.93
N LYS A 9 125.79 -15.11 -25.23
CA LYS A 9 124.60 -15.42 -26.04
C LYS A 9 123.98 -16.76 -25.63
N GLU A 10 124.79 -17.80 -25.39
CA GLU A 10 124.33 -19.07 -24.81
C GLU A 10 123.76 -18.89 -23.39
N ASN A 11 124.38 -18.07 -22.55
CA ASN A 11 123.84 -17.75 -21.23
C ASN A 11 122.51 -16.98 -21.30
N ASN A 12 122.34 -16.10 -22.29
CA ASN A 12 121.07 -15.38 -22.50
C ASN A 12 119.97 -16.31 -23.02
N GLU A 13 120.28 -17.22 -23.95
CA GLU A 13 119.32 -18.23 -24.43
C GLU A 13 118.93 -19.21 -23.32
N ALA A 14 119.88 -19.61 -22.46
CA ALA A 14 119.59 -20.41 -21.26
C ALA A 14 118.72 -19.65 -20.24
N LEU A 15 118.95 -18.34 -20.05
CA LEU A 15 118.12 -17.49 -19.19
C LEU A 15 116.70 -17.31 -19.74
N VAL A 16 116.54 -17.09 -21.04
CA VAL A 16 115.23 -16.98 -21.70
C VAL A 16 114.47 -18.30 -21.62
N SER A 17 115.13 -19.43 -21.87
CA SER A 17 114.51 -20.76 -21.72
C SER A 17 114.06 -21.03 -20.28
N ARG A 18 114.89 -20.65 -19.30
CA ARG A 18 114.57 -20.78 -17.86
C ARG A 18 113.44 -19.83 -17.44
N ALA A 19 113.37 -18.62 -18.01
CA ALA A 19 112.28 -17.67 -17.79
C ALA A 19 110.95 -18.18 -18.38
N ASP A 20 110.97 -18.76 -19.58
CA ASP A 20 109.79 -19.35 -20.23
C ASP A 20 109.28 -20.58 -19.49
N GLU A 21 110.17 -21.41 -18.94
CA GLU A 21 109.76 -22.52 -18.09
C GLU A 21 109.16 -22.03 -16.76
N LEU A 22 109.74 -20.98 -16.16
CA LEU A 22 109.20 -20.36 -14.95
C LEU A 22 107.82 -19.73 -15.21
N ALA A 23 107.64 -19.04 -16.35
CA ALA A 23 106.37 -18.45 -16.77
C ALA A 23 105.30 -19.53 -16.99
N ARG A 24 105.65 -20.65 -17.64
CA ARG A 24 104.73 -21.79 -17.79
C ARG A 24 104.36 -22.42 -16.44
N ARG A 25 105.32 -22.57 -15.52
CA ARG A 25 105.04 -23.07 -14.15
C ARG A 25 104.14 -22.12 -13.37
N LEU A 26 104.36 -20.80 -13.47
CA LEU A 26 103.52 -19.77 -12.84
C LEU A 26 102.11 -19.77 -13.42
N HIS A 27 101.97 -19.86 -14.74
CA HIS A 27 100.68 -19.94 -15.41
C HIS A 27 99.89 -21.20 -15.00
N ASN A 28 100.56 -22.35 -14.93
CA ASN A 28 99.94 -23.60 -14.48
C ASN A 28 99.54 -23.54 -13.00
N LYS A 29 100.39 -23.00 -12.12
CA LYS A 29 100.04 -22.79 -10.70
C LYS A 29 98.87 -21.82 -10.54
N SER A 30 98.81 -20.74 -11.33
CA SER A 30 97.69 -19.79 -11.30
C SER A 30 96.38 -20.44 -11.77
N ARG A 31 96.41 -21.29 -12.81
CA ARG A 31 95.21 -22.06 -13.23
C ARG A 31 94.78 -23.05 -12.17
N GLN A 32 95.72 -23.72 -11.50
CA GLN A 32 95.42 -24.66 -10.42
C GLN A 32 94.83 -23.95 -9.21
N ALA A 33 95.38 -22.78 -8.84
CA ALA A 33 94.84 -21.93 -7.77
C ALA A 33 93.43 -21.41 -8.09
N ASN A 34 93.18 -20.97 -9.33
CA ASN A 34 91.84 -20.53 -9.75
C ASN A 34 90.82 -21.68 -9.77
N ARG A 35 91.21 -22.89 -10.18
CA ARG A 35 90.34 -24.08 -10.09
C ARG A 35 90.02 -24.44 -8.64
N ALA A 36 91.00 -24.37 -7.75
CA ALA A 36 90.78 -24.59 -6.32
C ALA A 36 89.84 -23.52 -5.71
N ARG A 37 89.98 -22.25 -6.13
CA ARG A 37 89.10 -21.15 -5.69
C ARG A 37 87.66 -21.35 -6.15
N LEU A 38 87.44 -21.70 -7.42
CA LEU A 38 86.11 -22.00 -7.96
C LEU A 38 85.46 -23.22 -7.28
N SER A 39 86.25 -24.25 -6.97
CA SER A 39 85.77 -25.41 -6.22
C SER A 39 85.41 -25.05 -4.77
N ALA A 40 86.22 -24.22 -4.10
CA ALA A 40 85.95 -23.72 -2.76
C ALA A 40 84.69 -22.84 -2.73
N ASP A 41 84.50 -21.94 -3.71
CA ASP A 41 83.31 -21.11 -3.83
C ASP A 41 82.06 -21.94 -4.13
N GLY A 42 82.19 -22.99 -4.95
CA GLY A 42 81.13 -23.98 -5.19
C GLY A 42 80.71 -24.71 -3.91
N LEU A 43 81.67 -25.23 -3.14
CA LEU A 43 81.43 -25.88 -1.85
C LEU A 43 80.86 -24.91 -0.81
N ARG A 44 81.29 -23.64 -0.82
CA ARG A 44 80.77 -22.60 0.07
C ARG A 44 79.33 -22.22 -0.28
N ALA A 45 79.01 -22.13 -1.57
CA ALA A 45 77.65 -21.94 -2.05
C ALA A 45 76.75 -23.14 -1.70
N GLU A 46 77.26 -24.36 -1.81
CA GLU A 46 76.52 -25.57 -1.45
C GLU A 46 76.31 -25.72 0.06
N LEU A 47 77.32 -25.38 0.87
CA LEU A 47 77.20 -25.29 2.32
C LEU A 47 76.19 -24.21 2.72
N ASN A 48 76.20 -23.05 2.06
CA ASN A 48 75.22 -21.98 2.31
C ASN A 48 73.82 -22.40 1.87
N ARG A 49 73.66 -23.11 0.75
CA ARG A 49 72.37 -23.70 0.34
C ARG A 49 71.89 -24.76 1.33
N SER A 50 72.77 -25.60 1.85
CA SER A 50 72.44 -26.62 2.86
C SER A 50 72.09 -26.00 4.21
N LYS A 51 72.82 -24.96 4.65
CA LYS A 51 72.49 -24.16 5.84
C LYS A 51 71.17 -23.42 5.67
N HIS A 52 70.90 -22.84 4.49
CA HIS A 52 69.63 -22.20 4.19
C HIS A 52 68.49 -23.22 4.14
N ALA A 53 68.68 -24.39 3.53
CA ALA A 53 67.70 -25.48 3.52
C ALA A 53 67.41 -26.01 4.93
N ARG A 54 68.44 -26.20 5.76
CA ARG A 54 68.28 -26.58 7.18
C ARG A 54 67.65 -25.48 8.01
N ALA A 55 67.97 -24.20 7.77
CA ALA A 55 67.33 -23.07 8.43
C ALA A 55 65.86 -22.95 8.01
N VAL A 56 65.54 -23.11 6.74
CA VAL A 56 64.16 -23.15 6.23
C VAL A 56 63.41 -24.37 6.76
N GLN A 57 64.07 -25.53 6.89
CA GLN A 57 63.46 -26.74 7.47
C GLN A 57 63.28 -26.60 8.99
N ALA A 58 64.21 -25.97 9.71
CA ALA A 58 64.09 -25.65 11.13
C ALA A 58 63.04 -24.56 11.39
N VAL A 59 62.90 -23.57 10.50
CA VAL A 59 61.83 -22.57 10.53
C VAL A 59 60.49 -23.19 10.14
N ARG A 60 60.44 -24.16 9.21
CA ARG A 60 59.22 -24.90 8.86
C ARG A 60 58.82 -25.92 9.92
N LEU A 61 59.76 -26.58 10.58
CA LEU A 61 59.52 -27.47 11.72
C LEU A 61 59.17 -26.65 12.96
N GLY A 62 59.84 -25.52 13.19
CA GLY A 62 59.53 -24.53 14.19
C GLY A 62 58.12 -23.98 13.99
N ARG A 63 57.78 -23.50 12.78
CA ARG A 63 56.42 -23.09 12.39
C ARG A 63 55.42 -24.24 12.49
N ARG A 64 55.72 -25.47 12.05
CA ARG A 64 54.79 -26.61 12.23
C ARG A 64 54.60 -27.00 13.69
N LYS A 65 55.61 -26.80 14.55
CA LYS A 65 55.51 -27.06 16.00
C LYS A 65 54.81 -25.90 16.70
N THR A 66 55.02 -24.63 16.32
CA THR A 66 54.31 -23.46 16.87
C THR A 66 52.92 -23.27 16.28
N ASP A 67 52.67 -23.68 15.04
CA ASP A 67 51.34 -23.72 14.40
C ASP A 67 50.62 -25.01 14.80
N GLY A 68 51.33 -26.10 15.11
CA GLY A 68 50.77 -27.33 15.66
C GLY A 68 50.40 -27.16 17.13
N ILE A 69 51.27 -26.58 17.95
CA ILE A 69 50.99 -26.18 19.34
C ILE A 69 50.05 -24.97 19.36
N GLY A 70 50.14 -24.05 18.41
CA GLY A 70 49.26 -22.88 18.28
C GLY A 70 47.87 -23.23 17.78
N LYS A 71 47.73 -24.21 16.86
CA LYS A 71 46.43 -24.82 16.51
C LYS A 71 45.94 -25.73 17.61
N ALA A 72 46.78 -26.52 18.29
CA ALA A 72 46.35 -27.36 19.42
C ALA A 72 45.94 -26.52 20.63
N MET A 73 46.63 -25.41 20.93
CA MET A 73 46.27 -24.45 21.99
C MET A 73 45.13 -23.52 21.56
N LYS A 74 44.99 -23.16 20.27
CA LYS A 74 43.77 -22.50 19.78
C LYS A 74 42.60 -23.47 19.85
N LEU A 75 42.69 -24.69 19.32
CA LEU A 75 41.63 -25.69 19.44
C LEU A 75 41.33 -26.02 20.92
N ALA A 76 42.32 -26.08 21.81
CA ALA A 76 42.11 -26.33 23.25
C ALA A 76 41.63 -25.10 24.04
N ARG A 77 41.87 -23.86 23.58
CA ARG A 77 41.26 -22.64 24.17
C ARG A 77 39.88 -22.31 23.58
N VAL A 78 39.61 -22.75 22.35
CA VAL A 78 38.37 -22.52 21.58
C VAL A 78 37.33 -23.62 21.85
N SER A 79 37.67 -24.69 22.58
CA SER A 79 36.73 -25.80 22.83
C SER A 79 35.96 -25.75 24.14
N ASP A 80 36.39 -25.00 25.17
CA ASP A 80 35.91 -25.33 26.54
C ASP A 80 35.07 -24.26 27.25
N THR A 81 34.71 -23.15 26.60
CA THR A 81 33.68 -22.27 27.19
C THR A 81 32.30 -22.79 26.80
N LYS A 82 31.87 -23.86 27.48
CA LYS A 82 30.49 -24.34 27.41
C LYS A 82 29.56 -23.22 27.89
N ARG A 83 28.58 -22.88 27.06
CA ARG A 83 27.55 -21.90 27.38
C ARG A 83 26.19 -22.58 27.32
N TRP A 84 25.37 -22.29 28.31
CA TRP A 84 24.00 -22.75 28.38
C TRP A 84 23.09 -21.56 28.15
N MET A 85 22.05 -21.78 27.36
CA MET A 85 20.97 -20.81 27.21
C MET A 85 19.95 -20.95 28.35
N LYS A 86 19.98 -22.09 29.06
CA LYS A 86 19.10 -22.39 30.19
C LYS A 86 19.83 -22.25 31.52
N GLY A 87 19.10 -21.77 32.53
CA GLY A 87 19.55 -21.72 33.91
C GLY A 87 19.27 -23.02 34.67
N LYS A 88 19.54 -23.01 35.99
CA LYS A 88 19.13 -24.11 36.89
C LYS A 88 17.61 -24.27 36.82
N GLY A 89 17.13 -25.48 36.48
CA GLY A 89 15.70 -25.76 36.27
C GLY A 89 15.26 -25.85 34.80
N GLY A 90 16.18 -25.75 33.83
CA GLY A 90 15.88 -25.98 32.40
C GLY A 90 15.10 -24.85 31.72
N ILE A 91 14.97 -23.69 32.38
CA ILE A 91 14.30 -22.50 31.87
C ILE A 91 15.34 -21.62 31.16
N PHE A 92 15.02 -21.14 29.96
CA PHE A 92 15.85 -20.15 29.25
C PHE A 92 16.02 -18.87 30.08
N VAL A 93 17.27 -18.44 30.28
CA VAL A 93 17.60 -17.22 31.00
C VAL A 93 17.19 -15.98 30.21
N GLU A 94 16.98 -14.85 30.88
CA GLU A 94 16.48 -13.64 30.24
C GLU A 94 17.42 -13.09 29.17
N GLN A 95 18.75 -13.21 29.34
CA GLN A 95 19.72 -12.82 28.32
C GLN A 95 19.54 -13.63 27.03
N SER A 96 19.23 -14.92 27.13
CA SER A 96 18.99 -15.76 25.96
C SER A 96 17.65 -15.44 25.30
N ARG A 97 16.62 -15.11 26.08
CA ARG A 97 15.31 -14.68 25.55
C ARG A 97 15.40 -13.34 24.83
N GLU A 98 16.14 -12.39 25.40
CA GLU A 98 16.44 -11.11 24.77
C GLU A 98 17.17 -11.32 23.44
N MET A 99 18.26 -12.09 23.43
CA MET A 99 19.00 -12.43 22.21
C MET A 99 18.08 -13.02 21.12
N VAL A 100 17.17 -13.93 21.50
CA VAL A 100 16.20 -14.52 20.55
C VAL A 100 15.27 -13.46 19.95
N ARG A 101 14.75 -12.53 20.77
CA ARG A 101 13.90 -11.43 20.26
C ARG A 101 14.67 -10.51 19.30
N GLU A 102 15.91 -10.18 19.64
CA GLU A 102 16.78 -9.34 18.79
C GLU A 102 17.09 -10.03 17.45
N LEU A 103 17.40 -11.33 17.44
CA LEU A 103 17.65 -12.08 16.20
C LEU A 103 16.40 -12.08 15.30
N VAL A 104 15.21 -12.30 15.88
CA VAL A 104 13.95 -12.26 15.12
C VAL A 104 13.66 -10.83 14.62
N ALA A 105 13.95 -9.80 15.42
CA ALA A 105 13.85 -8.40 15.01
C ALA A 105 14.76 -8.12 13.79
N LEU A 106 15.98 -8.67 13.80
CA LEU A 106 16.95 -8.66 12.68
C LEU A 106 16.57 -9.59 11.50
N LYS A 107 15.32 -10.04 11.44
CA LYS A 107 14.74 -10.86 10.35
C LYS A 107 15.29 -12.29 10.26
N VAL A 108 15.89 -12.81 11.32
CA VAL A 108 16.15 -14.26 11.42
C VAL A 108 14.82 -14.98 11.65
N THR A 109 14.46 -15.92 10.77
CA THR A 109 13.21 -16.68 10.92
C THR A 109 13.28 -17.60 12.14
N PRO A 110 12.14 -17.90 12.80
CA PRO A 110 12.13 -18.74 14.00
C PRO A 110 12.85 -20.09 13.87
N GLU A 111 12.83 -20.69 12.67
CA GLU A 111 13.51 -21.94 12.35
C GLU A 111 15.04 -21.80 12.27
N ASN A 112 15.52 -20.60 11.92
CA ASN A 112 16.93 -20.30 11.72
C ASN A 112 17.60 -19.68 12.95
N VAL A 113 16.84 -19.30 13.99
CA VAL A 113 17.39 -18.72 15.21
C VAL A 113 18.41 -19.66 15.87
N ASP A 114 18.07 -20.94 16.05
CA ASP A 114 18.97 -21.92 16.65
C ASP A 114 20.23 -22.15 15.80
N PRO A 115 20.13 -22.46 14.49
CA PRO A 115 21.30 -22.52 13.61
C PRO A 115 22.20 -21.29 13.67
N VAL A 116 21.62 -20.07 13.69
CA VAL A 116 22.39 -18.82 13.77
C VAL A 116 23.14 -18.73 15.11
N ILE A 117 22.50 -19.03 16.24
CA ILE A 117 23.13 -19.02 17.56
C ILE A 117 24.32 -19.99 17.59
N HIS A 118 24.15 -21.23 17.09
CA HIS A 118 25.22 -22.22 17.06
C HIS A 118 26.33 -21.87 16.06
N THR A 119 25.99 -21.28 14.91
CA THR A 119 26.97 -20.84 13.90
C THR A 119 27.83 -19.70 14.44
N VAL A 120 27.22 -18.66 15.02
CA VAL A 120 27.93 -17.54 15.65
C VAL A 120 28.74 -18.03 16.85
N GLY A 121 28.16 -18.88 17.70
CA GLY A 121 28.85 -19.50 18.82
C GLY A 121 30.10 -20.26 18.37
N THR A 122 29.99 -21.10 17.36
CA THR A 122 31.12 -21.84 16.76
C THR A 122 32.18 -20.88 16.21
N GLY A 123 31.76 -19.83 15.49
CA GLY A 123 32.67 -18.80 14.96
C GLY A 123 33.43 -18.04 16.04
N LEU A 124 32.84 -17.88 17.22
CA LEU A 124 33.45 -17.23 18.39
C LEU A 124 34.19 -18.21 19.32
N GLY A 125 34.23 -19.51 19.01
CA GLY A 125 34.85 -20.51 19.87
C GLY A 125 34.07 -20.85 21.14
N LEU A 126 32.75 -20.76 21.09
CA LEU A 126 31.83 -21.12 22.17
C LEU A 126 31.08 -22.39 21.79
N GLN A 127 30.93 -23.31 22.75
CA GLN A 127 30.07 -24.47 22.60
C GLN A 127 28.74 -24.24 23.31
N VAL A 128 27.74 -23.76 22.55
CA VAL A 128 26.35 -23.65 23.03
C VAL A 128 25.77 -25.06 23.17
N GLN A 129 25.36 -25.45 24.38
CA GLN A 129 24.95 -26.83 24.68
C GLN A 129 23.45 -27.07 24.49
N ASP A 130 22.64 -26.07 24.77
CA ASP A 130 21.19 -26.17 24.65
C ASP A 130 20.76 -25.90 23.20
N HIS A 131 19.58 -26.41 22.83
CA HIS A 131 18.89 -26.04 21.60
C HIS A 131 17.57 -25.33 21.92
N ILE A 132 17.16 -24.40 21.05
CA ILE A 132 15.87 -23.73 21.08
C ILE A 132 15.03 -24.10 19.85
N SER A 133 13.82 -24.60 20.08
CA SER A 133 12.91 -24.93 18.98
C SER A 133 12.20 -23.69 18.44
N ALA A 134 11.77 -23.73 17.18
CA ALA A 134 10.96 -22.67 16.57
C ALA A 134 9.69 -22.34 17.39
N ARG A 135 9.07 -23.36 18.00
CA ARG A 135 7.93 -23.17 18.93
C ARG A 135 8.32 -22.37 20.17
N GLN A 136 9.49 -22.64 20.75
CA GLN A 136 9.98 -21.88 21.90
C GLN A 136 10.39 -20.46 21.51
N VAL A 137 10.94 -20.25 20.31
CA VAL A 137 11.16 -18.91 19.75
C VAL A 137 9.83 -18.16 19.64
N GLY A 138 8.78 -18.78 19.10
CA GLY A 138 7.44 -18.19 19.03
C GLY A 138 6.89 -17.77 20.39
N ARG A 139 7.10 -18.58 21.45
CA ARG A 139 6.73 -18.22 22.83
C ARG A 139 7.50 -17.01 23.35
N VAL A 140 8.81 -16.95 23.11
CA VAL A 140 9.66 -15.82 23.50
C VAL A 140 9.28 -14.53 22.77
N MET A 141 8.83 -14.63 21.52
CA MET A 141 8.29 -13.49 20.77
C MET A 141 6.94 -13.03 21.33
N GLU A 142 6.02 -13.96 21.62
CA GLU A 142 4.72 -13.64 22.23
C GLU A 142 4.88 -12.98 23.61
N GLU A 143 5.86 -13.40 24.42
CA GLU A 143 6.24 -12.71 25.67
C GLU A 143 6.59 -11.24 25.41
N GLY A 144 7.37 -10.95 24.36
CA GLY A 144 7.70 -9.57 23.96
C GLY A 144 6.48 -8.78 23.47
N GLY A 145 5.58 -9.44 22.73
CA GLY A 145 4.31 -8.83 22.30
C GLY A 145 3.39 -8.47 23.46
N ILE A 146 3.21 -9.37 24.43
CA ILE A 146 2.43 -9.12 25.66
C ILE A 146 3.07 -8.02 26.50
N ALA A 147 4.40 -8.06 26.67
CA ALA A 147 5.12 -7.01 27.38
C ALA A 147 4.93 -5.65 26.72
N SER A 148 4.92 -5.60 25.39
CA SER A 148 4.60 -4.38 24.65
C SER A 148 3.16 -3.93 24.86
N ASP A 149 2.18 -4.84 24.93
CA ASP A 149 0.78 -4.46 25.23
C ASP A 149 0.66 -3.84 26.63
N VAL A 150 1.34 -4.42 27.64
CA VAL A 150 1.39 -3.88 29.01
C VAL A 150 2.12 -2.53 29.04
N GLN A 151 3.29 -2.45 28.39
CA GLN A 151 4.07 -1.21 28.27
C GLN A 151 3.22 -0.11 27.66
N VAL A 152 2.57 -0.37 26.53
CA VAL A 152 1.72 0.60 25.83
C VAL A 152 0.54 1.01 26.71
N ALA A 153 -0.12 0.10 27.43
CA ALA A 153 -1.19 0.49 28.36
C ALA A 153 -0.67 1.39 29.50
N MET A 154 0.50 1.06 30.08
CA MET A 154 1.16 1.89 31.11
C MET A 154 1.61 3.24 30.57
N GLU A 155 2.21 3.25 29.40
CA GLU A 155 2.73 4.44 28.75
C GLU A 155 1.61 5.28 28.16
N ILE A 156 0.48 4.72 27.74
CA ILE A 156 -0.72 5.49 27.34
C ILE A 156 -1.39 6.09 28.57
N ASN A 157 -1.40 5.38 29.69
CA ASN A 157 -1.73 5.99 30.98
C ASN A 157 -0.77 7.16 31.32
N ALA A 158 0.36 7.28 30.61
CA ALA A 158 1.30 8.40 30.68
C ALA A 158 1.49 9.21 29.36
N SER A 159 0.79 8.90 28.23
CA SER A 159 1.07 9.42 26.87
C SER A 159 0.05 8.96 25.78
N LYS A 160 0.27 9.23 24.48
CA LYS A 160 -0.79 9.64 23.52
C LYS A 160 -1.06 8.81 22.24
N ALA A 161 -0.68 7.52 22.09
CA ALA A 161 -1.02 6.75 20.85
C ALA A 161 -1.05 5.20 20.97
N ALA A 162 -1.87 4.53 20.14
CA ALA A 162 -2.03 3.06 20.00
C ALA A 162 -2.31 2.60 18.54
N THR A 163 -2.15 1.30 18.21
CA THR A 163 -2.42 0.69 16.88
C THR A 163 -3.27 -0.59 16.97
N ALA A 164 -4.20 -0.83 16.03
CA ALA A 164 -5.11 -2.00 15.99
C ALA A 164 -5.28 -2.64 14.59
N SER A 165 -5.94 -3.80 14.52
CA SER A 165 -6.28 -4.55 13.31
C SER A 165 -7.77 -4.91 13.26
N ALA A 166 -8.39 -4.92 12.07
CA ALA A 166 -9.80 -5.24 11.83
C ALA A 166 -9.98 -6.49 10.94
N THR A 167 -11.18 -7.08 10.94
CA THR A 167 -11.53 -8.31 10.20
C THR A 167 -12.05 -8.08 8.78
N ASP A 168 -12.56 -6.89 8.48
CA ASP A 168 -12.96 -6.45 7.13
C ASP A 168 -12.89 -4.90 7.05
N HIS A 169 -13.22 -4.33 5.88
CA HIS A 169 -13.11 -2.90 5.59
C HIS A 169 -14.35 -2.07 6.01
N THR A 170 -15.40 -2.69 6.55
CA THR A 170 -16.59 -1.94 7.00
C THR A 170 -16.28 -1.16 8.28
N SER A 171 -16.90 0.02 8.42
CA SER A 171 -16.70 0.88 9.59
C SER A 171 -17.06 0.18 10.91
N GLU A 172 -18.10 -0.64 10.91
CA GLU A 172 -18.57 -1.39 12.08
C GLU A 172 -17.57 -2.47 12.50
N SER A 173 -17.09 -3.29 11.58
CA SER A 173 -16.09 -4.31 11.90
C SER A 173 -14.74 -3.69 12.26
N GLN A 174 -14.37 -2.56 11.65
CA GLN A 174 -13.20 -1.78 12.06
C GLN A 174 -13.34 -1.23 13.48
N MET A 175 -14.52 -0.71 13.83
CA MET A 175 -14.83 -0.25 15.18
C MET A 175 -14.72 -1.39 16.20
N GLU A 176 -15.25 -2.57 15.87
CA GLU A 176 -15.15 -3.75 16.73
C GLU A 176 -13.70 -4.24 16.85
N GLY A 177 -12.92 -4.16 15.77
CA GLY A 177 -11.47 -4.36 15.80
C GLY A 177 -10.78 -3.42 16.78
N TRP A 178 -11.10 -2.12 16.75
CA TRP A 178 -10.58 -1.14 17.70
C TRP A 178 -10.98 -1.44 19.14
N ARG A 179 -12.23 -1.84 19.40
CA ARG A 179 -12.68 -2.27 20.74
C ARG A 179 -11.90 -3.48 21.23
N THR A 180 -11.79 -4.52 20.39
CA THR A 180 -11.03 -5.72 20.71
C THR A 180 -9.58 -5.38 21.05
N VAL A 181 -8.92 -4.52 20.27
CA VAL A 181 -7.52 -4.18 20.52
C VAL A 181 -7.34 -3.30 21.75
N LEU A 182 -8.10 -2.21 21.87
CA LEU A 182 -7.90 -1.25 22.95
C LEU A 182 -8.41 -1.80 24.30
N VAL A 183 -9.60 -2.42 24.30
CA VAL A 183 -10.23 -2.89 25.53
C VAL A 183 -9.70 -4.27 25.93
N GLU A 184 -9.87 -5.29 25.09
CA GLU A 184 -9.43 -6.65 25.46
C GLU A 184 -7.91 -6.80 25.35
N GLY A 185 -7.33 -6.24 24.29
CA GLY A 185 -5.92 -6.35 23.96
C GLY A 185 -5.02 -5.57 24.91
N LEU A 186 -5.21 -4.26 25.06
CA LEU A 186 -4.34 -3.42 25.88
C LEU A 186 -4.79 -3.40 27.34
N VAL A 187 -5.96 -2.82 27.62
CA VAL A 187 -6.44 -2.63 29.00
C VAL A 187 -6.65 -3.97 29.71
N GLY A 188 -7.27 -4.94 29.03
CA GLY A 188 -7.49 -6.29 29.56
C GLY A 188 -6.20 -7.02 29.89
N THR A 189 -5.19 -6.95 29.01
CA THR A 189 -3.87 -7.56 29.26
C THR A 189 -3.16 -6.89 30.43
N TYR A 190 -3.19 -5.55 30.50
CA TYR A 190 -2.59 -4.80 31.59
C TYR A 190 -3.25 -5.14 32.93
N ASN A 191 -4.58 -5.05 33.02
CA ASN A 191 -5.34 -5.33 34.24
C ASN A 191 -5.20 -6.79 34.71
N ALA A 192 -4.96 -7.74 33.79
CA ALA A 192 -4.69 -9.13 34.13
C ALA A 192 -3.27 -9.35 34.70
N SER A 193 -2.33 -8.44 34.42
CA SER A 193 -0.93 -8.51 34.85
C SER A 193 -0.75 -8.14 36.33
N PRO A 194 0.35 -8.55 36.99
CA PRO A 194 0.65 -8.13 38.36
C PRO A 194 0.66 -6.61 38.56
N LEU A 195 1.06 -5.84 37.54
CA LEU A 195 1.10 -4.37 37.60
C LEU A 195 -0.32 -3.78 37.59
N GLY A 196 -1.16 -4.22 36.65
CA GLY A 196 -2.54 -3.74 36.55
C GLY A 196 -3.47 -4.26 37.64
N ARG A 197 -3.18 -5.40 38.27
CA ARG A 197 -3.91 -5.80 39.49
C ARG A 197 -3.65 -4.87 40.67
N ALA A 198 -2.43 -4.34 40.77
CA ALA A 198 -2.07 -3.38 41.81
C ALA A 198 -2.62 -1.98 41.51
N ASN A 199 -2.66 -1.59 40.23
CA ASN A 199 -3.16 -0.30 39.78
C ASN A 199 -3.98 -0.45 38.49
N PRO A 200 -5.28 -0.83 38.57
CA PRO A 200 -6.09 -1.11 37.40
C PRO A 200 -6.43 0.15 36.62
N ILE A 201 -6.49 0.01 35.29
CA ILE A 201 -6.96 1.05 34.38
C ILE A 201 -8.46 0.88 34.15
N ASP A 202 -9.22 1.96 34.32
CA ASP A 202 -10.63 2.02 33.93
C ASP A 202 -10.73 2.14 32.40
N VAL A 203 -11.58 1.29 31.80
CA VAL A 203 -11.73 1.24 30.34
C VAL A 203 -12.27 2.57 29.81
N ASP A 204 -13.29 3.15 30.44
CA ASP A 204 -13.90 4.38 29.94
C ASP A 204 -12.91 5.55 30.08
N GLU A 205 -12.13 5.60 31.16
CA GLU A 205 -11.05 6.58 31.31
C GLU A 205 -10.01 6.46 30.19
N PHE A 206 -9.55 5.24 29.91
CA PHE A 206 -8.57 4.97 28.86
C PHE A 206 -9.05 5.45 27.47
N ILE A 207 -10.32 5.21 27.15
CA ILE A 207 -10.91 5.65 25.88
C ILE A 207 -10.98 7.18 25.78
N THR A 208 -11.13 7.90 26.90
CA THR A 208 -11.16 9.37 26.87
C THR A 208 -9.86 10.02 26.40
N PHE A 209 -8.74 9.28 26.44
CA PHE A 209 -7.43 9.73 25.95
C PHE A 209 -7.35 9.81 24.42
N ILE A 210 -8.30 9.22 23.69
CA ILE A 210 -8.37 9.37 22.24
C ILE A 210 -8.82 10.81 21.93
N LYS A 211 -7.92 11.59 21.31
CA LYS A 211 -8.16 12.98 20.93
C LYS A 211 -8.26 13.20 19.42
N ALA A 212 -7.68 12.31 18.63
CA ALA A 212 -7.67 12.46 17.18
C ALA A 212 -7.56 11.11 16.46
N LEU A 213 -7.96 11.13 15.18
CA LEU A 213 -7.88 10.02 14.24
C LEU A 213 -7.36 10.53 12.89
N GLY A 214 -6.35 9.85 12.35
CA GLY A 214 -5.86 10.07 10.98
C GLY A 214 -6.16 8.86 10.10
N THR A 215 -6.87 9.06 8.99
CA THR A 215 -7.24 8.00 8.03
C THR A 215 -7.08 8.48 6.59
N ASP A 216 -7.34 7.63 5.61
CA ASP A 216 -7.65 8.10 4.26
C ASP A 216 -9.02 8.83 4.20
N HIS A 217 -9.44 9.20 2.99
CA HIS A 217 -10.68 9.95 2.76
C HIS A 217 -11.89 9.08 2.36
N ALA A 218 -11.80 7.76 2.48
CA ALA A 218 -12.88 6.86 2.12
C ALA A 218 -14.11 7.04 3.03
N ASN A 219 -15.30 6.74 2.50
CA ASN A 219 -16.56 7.02 3.19
C ASN A 219 -16.74 6.14 4.45
N ASP A 220 -16.26 4.91 4.39
CA ASP A 220 -16.15 3.97 5.51
C ASP A 220 -15.22 4.52 6.61
N GLN A 221 -14.07 5.10 6.25
CA GLN A 221 -13.16 5.72 7.23
C GLN A 221 -13.79 6.95 7.91
N LYS A 222 -14.50 7.79 7.14
CA LYS A 222 -15.26 8.93 7.70
C LYS A 222 -16.37 8.45 8.65
N LYS A 223 -17.03 7.34 8.34
CA LYS A 223 -18.04 6.73 9.22
C LYS A 223 -17.40 6.13 10.47
N LEU A 224 -16.25 5.48 10.36
CA LEU A 224 -15.48 4.99 11.50
C LEU A 224 -15.11 6.15 12.45
N ALA A 225 -14.64 7.28 11.91
CA ALA A 225 -14.32 8.47 12.70
C ALA A 225 -15.52 8.94 13.55
N ARG A 226 -16.74 8.91 12.98
CA ARG A 226 -17.97 9.23 13.72
C ARG A 226 -18.26 8.21 14.83
N LEU A 227 -18.13 6.91 14.54
CA LEU A 227 -18.35 5.85 15.54
C LEU A 227 -17.37 5.96 16.72
N ILE A 228 -16.10 6.26 16.45
CA ILE A 228 -15.09 6.47 17.51
C ILE A 228 -15.40 7.74 18.30
N THR A 229 -15.82 8.83 17.63
CA THR A 229 -16.22 10.08 18.29
C THR A 229 -17.37 9.84 19.27
N GLU A 230 -18.39 9.09 18.85
CA GLU A 230 -19.51 8.71 19.70
C GLU A 230 -19.07 7.83 20.88
N TRP A 231 -18.17 6.87 20.64
CA TRP A 231 -17.63 6.03 21.71
C TRP A 231 -16.87 6.85 22.76
N VAL A 232 -16.00 7.75 22.33
CA VAL A 232 -15.25 8.65 23.21
C VAL A 232 -16.19 9.56 24.00
N ARG A 233 -17.23 10.12 23.36
CA ARG A 233 -18.27 10.90 24.04
C ARG A 233 -18.94 10.07 25.13
N ASN A 234 -19.42 8.87 24.80
CA ASN A 234 -20.10 7.99 25.74
C ASN A 234 -19.21 7.64 26.95
N SER A 235 -17.92 7.34 26.71
CA SER A 235 -16.97 7.09 27.80
C SER A 235 -16.70 8.33 28.66
N ARG A 236 -16.64 9.54 28.07
CA ARG A 236 -16.54 10.80 28.83
C ARG A 236 -17.78 11.03 29.70
N THR A 237 -18.99 10.79 29.18
CA THR A 237 -20.25 10.87 29.94
C THR A 237 -20.21 9.92 31.14
N VAL A 238 -19.82 8.66 30.94
CA VAL A 238 -19.67 7.68 32.03
C VAL A 238 -18.69 8.17 33.09
N MET A 239 -17.54 8.74 32.69
CA MET A 239 -16.54 9.26 33.63
C MET A 239 -17.05 10.45 34.44
N LEU A 240 -17.85 11.34 33.85
CA LEU A 240 -18.51 12.42 34.60
C LEU A 240 -19.47 11.86 35.65
N GLY A 241 -20.30 10.88 35.28
CA GLY A 241 -21.21 10.23 36.23
C GLY A 241 -20.50 9.52 37.37
N LYS A 242 -19.39 8.82 37.09
CA LYS A 242 -18.54 8.19 38.13
C LYS A 242 -17.98 9.22 39.10
N ARG A 243 -17.45 10.33 38.59
CA ARG A 243 -16.90 11.41 39.42
C ARG A 243 -17.99 12.07 40.28
N TRP A 244 -19.14 12.35 39.67
CA TRP A 244 -20.28 12.92 40.36
C TRP A 244 -20.73 12.02 41.52
N LEU A 245 -21.00 10.72 41.24
CA LEU A 245 -21.43 9.76 42.26
C LEU A 245 -20.41 9.60 43.40
N SER A 246 -19.11 9.70 43.09
CA SER A 246 -18.05 9.61 44.11
C SER A 246 -18.04 10.82 45.07
N SER A 247 -18.61 11.95 44.65
CA SER A 247 -18.67 13.20 45.43
C SER A 247 -20.05 13.50 46.00
N ALA A 248 -21.10 12.91 45.43
CA ALA A 248 -22.48 13.13 45.81
C ALA A 248 -22.81 12.44 47.14
N SER A 249 -23.69 13.04 47.93
CA SER A 249 -24.23 12.41 49.13
C SER A 249 -25.22 11.32 48.76
N MET A 250 -25.28 10.26 49.57
CA MET A 250 -26.19 9.12 49.35
C MET A 250 -27.66 9.54 49.16
N GLN A 251 -28.09 10.59 49.86
CA GLN A 251 -29.46 11.12 49.75
C GLN A 251 -29.79 11.63 48.34
N GLN A 252 -28.80 12.12 47.59
CA GLN A 252 -29.00 12.72 46.27
C GLN A 252 -29.24 11.69 45.16
N TYR A 253 -28.74 10.46 45.31
CA TYR A 253 -28.80 9.45 44.24
C TYR A 253 -29.59 8.19 44.60
N MET A 254 -29.85 7.92 45.89
CA MET A 254 -30.59 6.71 46.32
C MET A 254 -31.96 6.52 45.66
N PRO A 255 -32.81 7.57 45.49
CA PRO A 255 -34.09 7.40 44.80
C PRO A 255 -33.93 6.86 43.37
N THR A 256 -32.93 7.36 42.65
CA THR A 256 -32.62 6.95 41.28
C THR A 256 -32.05 5.53 41.23
N ILE A 257 -31.18 5.14 42.17
CA ILE A 257 -30.67 3.76 42.27
C ILE A 257 -31.80 2.77 42.53
N LEU A 258 -32.72 3.11 43.45
CA LEU A 258 -33.88 2.29 43.76
C LEU A 258 -34.79 2.14 42.54
N GLN A 259 -35.03 3.23 41.79
CA GLN A 259 -35.79 3.20 40.55
C GLN A 259 -35.15 2.24 39.52
N PHE A 260 -33.87 2.42 39.21
CA PHE A 260 -33.18 1.56 38.23
C PHE A 260 -33.13 0.09 38.68
N SER A 261 -33.00 -0.15 39.99
CA SER A 261 -33.03 -1.50 40.56
C SER A 261 -34.41 -2.15 40.40
N ASN A 262 -35.47 -1.38 40.62
CA ASN A 262 -36.85 -1.84 40.42
C ASN A 262 -37.16 -2.09 38.95
N ASP A 263 -36.73 -1.19 38.05
CA ASP A 263 -36.90 -1.33 36.60
C ASP A 263 -36.17 -2.58 36.07
N LYS A 264 -34.96 -2.85 36.56
CA LYS A 264 -34.22 -4.08 36.26
C LYS A 264 -34.99 -5.34 36.66
N ILE A 265 -35.59 -5.36 37.85
CA ILE A 265 -36.41 -6.49 38.32
C ILE A 265 -37.69 -6.63 37.49
N ALA A 266 -38.35 -5.51 37.16
CA ALA A 266 -39.54 -5.50 36.32
C ALA A 266 -39.23 -6.02 34.90
N ASN A 267 -38.13 -5.59 34.29
CA ASN A 267 -37.68 -6.03 32.97
C ASN A 267 -37.28 -7.51 32.92
N ALA A 268 -36.89 -8.09 34.05
CA ALA A 268 -36.67 -9.53 34.17
C ALA A 268 -37.97 -10.34 34.25
N GLY A 269 -39.14 -9.69 34.27
CA GLY A 269 -40.46 -10.33 34.40
C GLY A 269 -41.02 -10.31 35.82
N GLY A 270 -40.47 -9.47 36.71
CA GLY A 270 -40.87 -9.37 38.11
C GLY A 270 -39.93 -10.12 39.06
N LEU A 271 -40.23 -10.05 40.36
CA LEU A 271 -39.33 -10.51 41.42
C LEU A 271 -39.08 -12.03 41.37
N ASP A 272 -40.09 -12.84 41.06
CA ASP A 272 -39.95 -14.28 40.99
C ASP A 272 -39.06 -14.72 39.82
N ALA A 273 -39.22 -14.07 38.65
CA ALA A 273 -38.38 -14.31 37.49
C ALA A 273 -36.93 -13.84 37.72
N TRP A 274 -36.74 -12.70 38.39
CA TRP A 274 -35.43 -12.21 38.81
C TRP A 274 -34.72 -13.19 39.76
N ASN A 275 -35.42 -13.69 40.77
CA ASN A 275 -34.86 -14.63 41.74
C ASN A 275 -34.44 -15.96 41.10
N ALA A 276 -35.13 -16.38 40.04
CA ALA A 276 -34.84 -17.59 39.27
C ALA A 276 -33.62 -17.48 38.33
N LEU A 277 -33.08 -16.28 38.09
CA LEU A 277 -31.86 -16.08 37.29
C LEU A 277 -30.63 -16.63 38.01
N SER A 278 -29.60 -17.00 37.24
CA SER A 278 -28.31 -17.39 37.82
C SER A 278 -27.61 -16.18 38.46
N GLU A 279 -26.70 -16.44 39.40
CA GLU A 279 -25.90 -15.37 40.02
C GLU A 279 -25.02 -14.64 38.99
N GLU A 280 -24.59 -15.33 37.94
CA GLU A 280 -23.84 -14.73 36.83
C GLU A 280 -24.72 -13.77 36.02
N GLU A 281 -25.96 -14.17 35.72
CA GLU A 281 -26.93 -13.33 35.00
C GLU A 281 -27.38 -12.11 35.81
N LYS A 282 -27.53 -12.27 37.13
CA LYS A 282 -27.81 -11.15 38.05
C LYS A 282 -26.64 -10.17 38.09
N ALA A 283 -25.41 -10.68 38.22
CA ALA A 283 -24.21 -9.85 38.22
C ALA A 283 -24.02 -9.05 36.92
N ILE A 284 -24.31 -9.65 35.74
CA ILE A 284 -24.27 -8.95 34.45
C ILE A 284 -25.27 -7.78 34.45
N ARG A 285 -26.52 -8.04 34.86
CA ARG A 285 -27.56 -6.99 34.90
C ARG A 285 -27.27 -5.91 35.93
N ASP A 286 -26.60 -6.23 37.03
CA ASP A 286 -26.13 -5.25 38.01
C ASP A 286 -25.04 -4.32 37.44
N ILE A 287 -24.10 -4.89 36.67
CA ILE A 287 -23.08 -4.11 35.95
C ILE A 287 -23.74 -3.17 34.92
N GLU A 288 -24.74 -3.67 34.18
CA GLU A 288 -25.50 -2.87 33.21
C GLU A 288 -26.23 -1.71 33.88
N VAL A 289 -26.90 -1.96 35.01
CA VAL A 289 -27.56 -0.91 35.80
C VAL A 289 -26.56 0.11 36.32
N CYS A 290 -25.41 -0.32 36.85
CA CYS A 290 -24.37 0.59 37.30
C CYS A 290 -23.89 1.49 36.14
N ARG A 291 -23.67 0.92 34.95
CA ARG A 291 -23.30 1.68 33.76
C ARG A 291 -24.39 2.68 33.35
N ALA A 292 -25.65 2.26 33.39
CA ALA A 292 -26.79 3.12 33.05
C ALA A 292 -26.95 4.28 34.05
N LEU A 293 -26.70 4.05 35.34
CA LEU A 293 -26.64 5.08 36.37
C LEU A 293 -25.52 6.08 36.11
N TYR A 294 -24.31 5.62 35.77
CA TYR A 294 -23.21 6.52 35.39
C TYR A 294 -23.58 7.37 34.18
N CYS A 295 -24.20 6.79 33.14
CA CYS A 295 -24.67 7.56 31.99
C CYS A 295 -25.73 8.59 32.39
N HIS A 296 -26.68 8.22 33.26
CA HIS A 296 -27.75 9.11 33.69
C HIS A 296 -27.22 10.37 34.39
N PHE A 297 -26.40 10.20 35.43
CA PHE A 297 -25.81 11.34 36.14
C PHE A 297 -24.76 12.06 35.29
N GLY A 298 -24.02 11.32 34.46
CA GLY A 298 -23.08 11.89 33.51
C GLY A 298 -23.73 12.85 32.51
N GLU A 299 -24.91 12.52 31.97
CA GLU A 299 -25.66 13.41 31.06
C GLU A 299 -26.22 14.65 31.78
N GLN A 300 -26.49 14.58 33.08
CA GLN A 300 -26.86 15.77 33.86
C GLN A 300 -25.66 16.71 33.99
N GLU A 301 -24.51 16.16 34.39
CA GLU A 301 -23.27 16.92 34.49
C GLU A 301 -22.80 17.46 33.14
N TRP A 302 -23.01 16.71 32.05
CA TRP A 302 -22.70 17.16 30.70
C TRP A 302 -23.44 18.45 30.33
N LYS A 303 -24.69 18.60 30.79
CA LYS A 303 -25.49 19.82 30.56
C LYS A 303 -25.01 21.01 31.39
N ASN A 304 -24.32 20.75 32.49
CA ASN A 304 -23.77 21.77 33.38
C ASN A 304 -22.39 22.28 32.92
N LEU A 305 -21.73 21.60 31.97
CA LEU A 305 -20.48 22.06 31.36
C LEU A 305 -20.67 23.41 30.65
N SER A 306 -19.66 24.27 30.73
CA SER A 306 -19.60 25.47 29.89
C SER A 306 -19.57 25.11 28.40
N ALA A 307 -19.87 26.07 27.54
CA ALA A 307 -19.84 25.85 26.09
C ALA A 307 -18.44 25.43 25.61
N GLU A 308 -17.39 25.99 26.23
CA GLU A 308 -15.99 25.70 25.96
C GLU A 308 -15.60 24.29 26.41
N GLU A 309 -15.91 23.92 27.67
CA GLU A 309 -15.63 22.57 28.20
C GLU A 309 -16.38 21.50 27.42
N ARG A 310 -17.64 21.78 27.09
CA ARG A 310 -18.46 20.88 26.29
C ARG A 310 -17.90 20.73 24.88
N PHE A 311 -17.47 21.82 24.24
CA PHE A 311 -16.83 21.73 22.92
C PHE A 311 -15.56 20.88 22.97
N GLU A 312 -14.68 21.09 23.94
CA GLU A 312 -13.47 20.27 24.10
C GLU A 312 -13.79 18.81 24.42
N ALA A 313 -14.83 18.55 25.21
CA ALA A 313 -15.31 17.22 25.55
C ALA A 313 -16.06 16.51 24.41
N GLU A 314 -16.60 17.23 23.43
CA GLU A 314 -17.19 16.68 22.20
C GLU A 314 -16.14 16.54 21.08
N SER A 315 -15.06 17.31 21.16
CA SER A 315 -14.05 17.37 20.11
C SER A 315 -13.20 16.10 20.05
N LEU A 316 -13.29 15.43 18.90
CA LEU A 316 -12.31 14.50 18.38
C LEU A 316 -11.89 15.01 17.00
N VAL A 317 -10.57 15.18 16.80
CA VAL A 317 -10.04 15.71 15.54
C VAL A 317 -9.89 14.59 14.53
N TRP A 318 -10.55 14.71 13.39
CA TRP A 318 -10.27 13.86 12.24
C TRP A 318 -9.39 14.61 11.23
N CYS A 319 -8.37 13.97 10.70
CA CYS A 319 -7.57 14.49 9.59
C CYS A 319 -7.45 13.45 8.48
N GLY A 320 -7.76 13.85 7.25
CA GLY A 320 -7.58 13.00 6.08
C GLY A 320 -6.14 13.02 5.56
N CYS A 321 -5.70 11.88 5.04
CA CYS A 321 -4.35 11.68 4.51
C CYS A 321 -4.02 12.68 3.39
N CYS A 322 -2.96 13.48 3.60
CA CYS A 322 -2.50 14.49 2.66
C CYS A 322 -2.10 13.92 1.29
N MET A 323 -1.61 12.68 1.24
CA MET A 323 -1.25 12.01 0.00
C MET A 323 -2.47 11.67 -0.87
N HIS A 324 -3.60 11.34 -0.23
CA HIS A 324 -4.86 11.12 -0.94
C HIS A 324 -5.45 12.45 -1.44
N LYS A 325 -5.26 13.57 -0.73
CA LYS A 325 -5.65 14.90 -1.20
C LYS A 325 -4.93 15.26 -2.50
N GLU A 326 -3.62 15.03 -2.54
CA GLU A 326 -2.79 15.28 -3.72
C GLU A 326 -3.22 14.40 -4.90
N MET A 327 -3.34 13.09 -4.69
CA MET A 327 -3.75 12.14 -5.73
C MET A 327 -5.15 12.45 -6.27
N ASN A 328 -6.11 12.77 -5.39
CA ASN A 328 -7.46 13.12 -5.81
C ASN A 328 -7.47 14.45 -6.55
N SER A 329 -6.60 15.40 -6.22
CA SER A 329 -6.48 16.67 -6.95
C SER A 329 -5.97 16.47 -8.37
N VAL A 330 -5.08 15.49 -8.61
CA VAL A 330 -4.73 15.06 -9.97
C VAL A 330 -5.96 14.50 -10.70
N LYS A 331 -6.76 13.64 -10.05
CA LYS A 331 -8.01 13.13 -10.65
C LYS A 331 -8.99 14.25 -10.99
N GLY A 332 -9.13 15.24 -10.12
CA GLY A 332 -9.92 16.44 -10.36
C GLY A 332 -9.42 17.23 -11.57
N GLY A 333 -8.11 17.40 -11.70
CA GLY A 333 -7.52 18.05 -12.87
C GLY A 333 -7.72 17.25 -14.16
N VAL A 334 -7.60 15.92 -14.12
CA VAL A 334 -7.90 15.05 -15.28
C VAL A 334 -9.36 15.19 -15.71
N GLU A 335 -10.30 15.27 -14.78
CA GLU A 335 -11.70 15.53 -15.11
C GLU A 335 -11.89 16.92 -15.73
N GLY A 336 -11.16 17.93 -15.25
CA GLY A 336 -11.10 19.25 -15.87
C GLY A 336 -10.61 19.21 -17.33
N MET A 337 -9.59 18.39 -17.64
CA MET A 337 -9.13 18.19 -19.02
C MET A 337 -10.20 17.52 -19.90
N LYS A 338 -10.91 16.51 -19.40
CA LYS A 338 -12.01 15.89 -20.14
C LYS A 338 -13.12 16.89 -20.49
N LEU A 339 -13.52 17.73 -19.52
CA LEU A 339 -14.49 18.79 -19.74
C LEU A 339 -13.99 19.83 -20.76
N PHE A 340 -12.69 20.16 -20.72
CA PHE A 340 -12.09 21.04 -21.72
C PHE A 340 -12.20 20.47 -23.13
N TRP A 341 -11.83 19.21 -23.34
CA TRP A 341 -11.94 18.57 -24.66
C TRP A 341 -13.38 18.54 -25.17
N ALA A 342 -14.34 18.26 -24.29
CA ALA A 342 -15.77 18.32 -24.62
C ALA A 342 -16.22 19.74 -25.00
N SER A 343 -15.67 20.77 -24.34
CA SER A 343 -16.07 22.17 -24.55
C SER A 343 -15.61 22.76 -25.89
N ILE A 344 -14.46 22.32 -26.41
CA ILE A 344 -13.91 22.88 -27.65
C ILE A 344 -14.41 22.18 -28.92
N GLY A 345 -15.10 21.04 -28.79
CA GLY A 345 -15.61 20.26 -29.93
C GLY A 345 -14.55 19.79 -30.93
N GLY A 346 -13.27 19.87 -30.57
CA GLY A 346 -12.11 19.51 -31.41
C GLY A 346 -11.64 18.06 -31.21
N PRO A 347 -10.50 17.67 -31.81
CA PRO A 347 -9.95 16.33 -31.65
C PRO A 347 -9.53 16.11 -30.18
N ALA A 348 -10.31 15.31 -29.47
CA ALA A 348 -10.03 14.83 -28.13
C ALA A 348 -9.01 13.67 -28.17
N PRO A 349 -8.42 13.28 -27.01
CA PRO A 349 -7.50 12.16 -26.95
C PRO A 349 -8.06 10.89 -27.53
N VAL A 350 -7.21 10.20 -28.31
CA VAL A 350 -7.64 9.01 -29.02
C VAL A 350 -7.96 7.88 -28.05
N LYS A 351 -9.07 7.18 -28.30
CA LYS A 351 -9.46 6.00 -27.53
C LYS A 351 -8.44 4.87 -27.75
N LEU A 352 -7.93 4.32 -26.65
CA LEU A 352 -6.97 3.21 -26.58
C LEU A 352 -7.74 1.94 -26.20
N MET A 353 -8.57 1.47 -27.12
CA MET A 353 -9.53 0.38 -26.93
C MET A 353 -8.83 -0.96 -26.67
N ASN A 354 -9.40 -1.85 -25.86
CA ASN A 354 -8.93 -3.24 -25.83
C ASN A 354 -9.27 -3.95 -27.17
N LYS A 355 -8.75 -5.17 -27.35
CA LYS A 355 -8.91 -5.93 -28.59
C LYS A 355 -10.38 -6.21 -28.93
N ALA A 356 -11.20 -6.50 -27.92
CA ALA A 356 -12.62 -6.79 -28.07
C ALA A 356 -13.38 -5.55 -28.54
N ASN A 357 -13.20 -4.40 -27.87
CA ASN A 357 -13.85 -3.14 -28.21
C ASN A 357 -13.41 -2.64 -29.60
N ALA A 358 -12.12 -2.74 -29.92
CA ALA A 358 -11.62 -2.38 -31.24
C ALA A 358 -12.25 -3.25 -32.35
N SER A 359 -12.44 -4.54 -32.09
CA SER A 359 -13.10 -5.46 -33.02
C SER A 359 -14.59 -5.15 -33.13
N ALA A 360 -15.27 -4.85 -32.02
CA ALA A 360 -16.68 -4.49 -31.99
C ALA A 360 -16.95 -3.22 -32.81
N VAL A 361 -16.10 -2.20 -32.71
CA VAL A 361 -16.21 -0.97 -33.49
C VAL A 361 -15.91 -1.22 -34.97
N LYS A 362 -14.90 -2.03 -35.28
CA LYS A 362 -14.47 -2.30 -36.67
C LYS A 362 -15.44 -3.19 -37.44
N ASN A 363 -16.02 -4.19 -36.79
CA ASN A 363 -16.87 -5.21 -37.43
C ASN A 363 -18.35 -4.85 -37.43
N SER A 364 -18.74 -3.81 -36.68
CA SER A 364 -20.11 -3.29 -36.67
C SER A 364 -20.30 -2.23 -37.75
N ASN A 365 -21.51 -2.16 -38.31
CA ASN A 365 -21.94 -0.94 -39.01
C ASN A 365 -21.82 0.25 -38.04
N SER A 366 -21.28 1.38 -38.51
CA SER A 366 -21.16 2.60 -37.72
C SER A 366 -22.52 2.97 -37.10
N GLY A 367 -22.58 3.12 -35.77
CA GLY A 367 -23.84 3.34 -35.04
C GLY A 367 -24.58 2.06 -34.58
N SER A 368 -23.91 0.90 -34.51
CA SER A 368 -24.49 -0.26 -33.81
C SER A 368 -24.38 -0.10 -32.29
N ALA A 369 -25.32 -0.67 -31.53
CA ALA A 369 -25.29 -0.68 -30.08
C ALA A 369 -23.99 -1.31 -29.50
N ALA A 370 -23.41 -2.29 -30.20
CA ALA A 370 -22.13 -2.90 -29.80
C ALA A 370 -20.95 -1.95 -30.01
N SER A 371 -20.96 -1.19 -31.11
CA SER A 371 -19.95 -0.17 -31.41
C SER A 371 -20.03 1.01 -30.44
N GLU A 372 -21.23 1.49 -30.14
CA GLU A 372 -21.46 2.57 -29.17
C GLU A 372 -21.07 2.16 -27.76
N LYS A 373 -21.48 0.97 -27.30
CA LYS A 373 -21.05 0.44 -25.99
C LYS A 373 -19.53 0.32 -25.92
N ALA A 374 -18.87 -0.14 -26.99
CA ALA A 374 -17.41 -0.22 -27.05
C ALA A 374 -16.74 1.16 -27.04
N LEU A 375 -17.33 2.18 -27.65
CA LEU A 375 -16.86 3.57 -27.62
C LEU A 375 -17.00 4.20 -26.22
N ASP A 376 -18.12 3.96 -25.56
CA ASP A 376 -18.42 4.45 -24.21
C ASP A 376 -17.54 3.78 -23.15
N ALA A 377 -17.33 2.47 -23.26
CA ALA A 377 -16.49 1.71 -22.33
C ALA A 377 -14.99 1.96 -22.52
N SER A 378 -14.58 2.47 -23.68
CA SER A 378 -13.16 2.69 -23.97
C SER A 378 -12.67 4.05 -23.45
N GLU A 379 -11.47 4.06 -22.90
CA GLU A 379 -10.80 5.26 -22.42
C GLU A 379 -9.65 5.67 -23.36
N GLY A 380 -9.22 6.93 -23.26
CA GLY A 380 -8.08 7.49 -24.00
C GLY A 380 -7.29 8.44 -23.13
N GLY A 381 -6.30 9.12 -23.71
CA GLY A 381 -5.54 10.16 -23.02
C GLY A 381 -4.42 9.65 -22.12
N ALA A 382 -3.82 10.59 -21.38
CA ALA A 382 -2.56 10.39 -20.67
C ALA A 382 -2.63 9.30 -19.61
N VAL A 383 -3.72 9.27 -18.82
CA VAL A 383 -3.89 8.27 -17.75
C VAL A 383 -3.98 6.87 -18.33
N LYS A 384 -4.78 6.67 -19.39
CA LYS A 384 -4.90 5.37 -20.04
C LYS A 384 -3.57 4.94 -20.67
N LEU A 385 -2.89 5.85 -21.37
CA LEU A 385 -1.59 5.57 -21.99
C LEU A 385 -0.53 5.17 -20.96
N THR A 386 -0.40 5.92 -19.86
CA THR A 386 0.56 5.59 -18.79
C THR A 386 0.25 4.23 -18.18
N SER A 387 -1.02 3.87 -17.96
CA SER A 387 -1.39 2.51 -17.52
C SER A 387 -0.95 1.41 -18.50
N LEU A 388 -1.14 1.62 -19.81
CA LEU A 388 -0.69 0.66 -20.83
C LEU A 388 0.83 0.58 -20.89
N LEU A 389 1.54 1.69 -20.69
CA LEU A 389 3.00 1.73 -20.61
C LEU A 389 3.50 0.95 -19.40
N GLY A 390 2.88 1.10 -18.22
CA GLY A 390 3.21 0.31 -17.05
C GLY A 390 2.99 -1.19 -17.28
N ALA A 391 1.88 -1.56 -17.91
CA ALA A 391 1.63 -2.95 -18.30
C ALA A 391 2.66 -3.49 -19.32
N LEU A 392 3.21 -2.63 -20.18
CA LEU A 392 4.17 -3.04 -21.20
C LEU A 392 5.62 -3.07 -20.67
N PHE A 393 6.05 -2.07 -19.89
CA PHE A 393 7.45 -1.87 -19.48
C PHE A 393 7.72 -2.12 -18.00
N ASN A 394 6.69 -2.38 -17.18
CA ASN A 394 6.84 -2.64 -15.74
C ASN A 394 5.73 -3.57 -15.23
N HIS A 395 5.54 -4.69 -15.94
CA HIS A 395 4.46 -5.64 -15.68
C HIS A 395 4.65 -6.36 -14.32
N LYS A 396 3.55 -6.75 -13.67
CA LYS A 396 3.56 -7.43 -12.34
C LYS A 396 4.18 -8.84 -12.40
N ASP A 397 3.95 -9.53 -13.51
CA ASP A 397 4.61 -10.79 -13.89
C ASP A 397 5.87 -10.47 -14.71
N ASP A 398 7.04 -10.80 -14.17
CA ASP A 398 8.36 -10.52 -14.75
C ASP A 398 8.64 -11.30 -16.04
N LYS A 399 7.83 -12.33 -16.34
CA LYS A 399 7.89 -13.07 -17.61
C LYS A 399 7.02 -12.47 -18.70
N ARG A 400 6.19 -11.47 -18.37
CA ARG A 400 5.28 -10.81 -19.31
C ARG A 400 5.73 -9.36 -19.54
N GLY A 401 5.51 -8.86 -20.75
CA GLY A 401 5.90 -7.50 -21.14
C GLY A 401 7.31 -7.42 -21.73
N GLN A 402 7.83 -6.19 -21.80
CA GLN A 402 9.10 -5.81 -22.44
C GLN A 402 10.08 -5.19 -21.44
N GLN A 403 9.87 -5.35 -20.12
CA GLN A 403 10.61 -4.61 -19.08
C GLN A 403 12.13 -4.75 -19.16
N ASP A 404 12.64 -5.98 -19.21
CA ASP A 404 14.09 -6.19 -19.23
C ASP A 404 14.70 -5.84 -20.58
N THR A 405 14.01 -6.18 -21.68
CA THR A 405 14.37 -5.75 -23.03
C THR A 405 14.47 -4.22 -23.13
N PHE A 406 13.51 -3.51 -22.54
CA PHE A 406 13.47 -2.05 -22.47
C PHE A 406 14.68 -1.50 -21.71
N LYS A 407 14.97 -2.03 -20.52
CA LYS A 407 16.12 -1.60 -19.70
C LYS A 407 17.45 -1.80 -20.42
N LEU A 408 17.63 -2.94 -21.10
CA LEU A 408 18.84 -3.25 -21.86
C LEU A 408 18.99 -2.33 -23.08
N TYR A 409 17.90 -2.07 -23.81
CA TYR A 409 17.91 -1.14 -24.94
C TYR A 409 18.26 0.29 -24.49
N PHE A 410 17.68 0.76 -23.39
CA PHE A 410 17.98 2.08 -22.85
C PHE A 410 19.42 2.19 -22.30
N GLU A 411 19.96 1.10 -21.73
CA GLU A 411 21.38 1.05 -21.33
C GLU A 411 22.32 1.17 -22.53
N ASP A 412 22.01 0.55 -23.66
CA ASP A 412 22.76 0.69 -24.91
C ASP A 412 22.67 2.11 -25.49
N VAL A 413 21.46 2.68 -25.54
CA VAL A 413 21.21 3.99 -26.17
C VAL A 413 21.69 5.16 -25.30
N LEU A 414 21.56 5.07 -23.97
CA LEU A 414 21.85 6.17 -23.04
C LEU A 414 23.14 5.96 -22.23
N GLY A 415 23.70 4.75 -22.23
CA GLY A 415 24.86 4.38 -21.41
C GLY A 415 24.53 4.07 -19.95
N PHE A 416 23.26 4.06 -19.57
CA PHE A 416 22.79 3.70 -18.22
C PHE A 416 21.37 3.14 -18.23
N LYS A 417 21.05 2.31 -17.24
CA LYS A 417 19.72 1.69 -17.12
C LYS A 417 18.66 2.70 -16.70
N VAL A 418 17.58 2.78 -17.48
CA VAL A 418 16.38 3.54 -17.13
C VAL A 418 15.22 2.56 -16.92
N SER A 419 14.40 2.79 -15.90
CA SER A 419 13.20 2.00 -15.65
C SER A 419 11.96 2.87 -15.83
N CYS A 420 10.94 2.34 -16.50
CA CYS A 420 9.63 2.96 -16.56
C CYS A 420 9.08 3.10 -15.12
N PRO A 421 8.54 4.26 -14.74
CA PRO A 421 7.87 4.43 -13.46
C PRO A 421 6.72 3.43 -13.27
N ASP A 422 6.44 3.09 -12.01
CA ASP A 422 5.26 2.30 -11.64
C ASP A 422 3.99 3.13 -11.90
N THR A 423 2.96 2.52 -12.46
CA THR A 423 1.65 3.13 -12.73
C THR A 423 0.53 2.46 -11.93
N SER A 424 0.88 1.77 -10.84
CA SER A 424 -0.10 1.21 -9.90
C SER A 424 -0.91 2.32 -9.23
N ASN A 425 -2.22 2.08 -9.09
CA ASN A 425 -3.15 2.90 -8.33
C ASN A 425 -2.79 3.01 -6.83
N THR A 426 -1.91 2.14 -6.32
CA THR A 426 -1.46 2.15 -4.92
C THR A 426 -0.29 3.10 -4.65
N ARG A 427 0.29 3.71 -5.69
CA ARG A 427 1.35 4.70 -5.56
C ARG A 427 0.85 6.08 -5.95
N PHE A 428 0.98 7.04 -5.04
CA PHE A 428 0.73 8.45 -5.33
C PHE A 428 1.67 8.94 -6.44
N GLN A 429 1.19 9.85 -7.29
CA GLN A 429 1.93 10.46 -8.42
C GLN A 429 2.38 9.51 -9.56
N SER A 430 2.03 8.24 -9.51
CA SER A 430 2.47 7.22 -10.46
C SER A 430 2.27 7.61 -11.95
N HIS A 431 1.10 8.14 -12.29
CA HIS A 431 0.81 8.65 -13.64
C HIS A 431 1.58 9.94 -13.99
N CYS A 432 1.86 10.79 -13.00
CA CYS A 432 2.63 12.03 -13.20
C CYS A 432 4.12 11.72 -13.44
N ASP A 433 4.70 10.82 -12.65
CA ASP A 433 6.07 10.31 -12.85
C ASP A 433 6.21 9.66 -14.23
N CYS A 434 5.24 8.82 -14.61
CA CYS A 434 5.24 8.18 -15.92
C CYS A 434 5.09 9.21 -17.06
N ALA A 435 4.29 10.27 -16.86
CA ALA A 435 4.19 11.35 -17.82
C ALA A 435 5.52 12.10 -18.00
N ILE A 436 6.21 12.45 -16.91
CA ILE A 436 7.57 13.02 -16.94
C ILE A 436 8.51 12.12 -17.75
N PHE A 437 8.54 10.83 -17.43
CA PHE A 437 9.37 9.85 -18.10
C PHE A 437 9.07 9.78 -19.61
N ILE A 438 7.80 9.74 -20.01
CA ILE A 438 7.41 9.71 -21.43
C ILE A 438 7.89 10.98 -22.12
N ILE A 439 7.69 12.16 -21.54
CA ILE A 439 8.08 13.43 -22.17
C ILE A 439 9.60 13.55 -22.34
N LEU A 440 10.38 13.11 -21.36
CA LEU A 440 11.85 13.14 -21.45
C LEU A 440 12.41 12.19 -22.51
N TYR A 441 11.82 11.01 -22.64
CA TYR A 441 12.36 9.94 -23.46
C TYR A 441 11.49 9.63 -24.68
N LEU A 442 10.56 10.51 -25.07
CA LEU A 442 9.60 10.26 -26.15
C LEU A 442 10.29 9.77 -27.45
N PRO A 443 11.37 10.41 -27.95
CA PRO A 443 12.05 9.94 -29.15
C PRO A 443 12.62 8.52 -29.00
N GLN A 444 13.25 8.22 -27.87
CA GLN A 444 13.86 6.92 -27.58
C GLN A 444 12.81 5.83 -27.38
N ILE A 445 11.68 6.15 -26.73
CA ILE A 445 10.55 5.23 -26.59
C ILE A 445 9.96 4.92 -27.97
N LEU A 446 9.76 5.90 -28.85
CA LEU A 446 9.28 5.68 -30.21
C LEU A 446 10.24 4.78 -31.02
N GLN A 447 11.56 5.01 -30.91
CA GLN A 447 12.58 4.15 -31.52
C GLN A 447 12.54 2.72 -30.96
N PHE A 448 12.35 2.57 -29.65
CA PHE A 448 12.19 1.27 -29.02
C PHE A 448 10.94 0.54 -29.52
N MET A 449 9.82 1.24 -29.71
CA MET A 449 8.60 0.66 -30.29
C MET A 449 8.85 0.12 -31.71
N SER A 450 9.67 0.80 -32.52
CA SER A 450 10.12 0.26 -33.80
C SER A 450 11.04 -0.95 -33.64
N HIS A 451 12.00 -0.90 -32.71
CA HIS A 451 12.92 -2.01 -32.43
C HIS A 451 12.17 -3.32 -32.08
N ILE A 452 11.19 -3.25 -31.17
CA ILE A 452 10.41 -4.45 -30.80
C ILE A 452 9.53 -4.96 -31.94
N MET A 453 9.06 -4.09 -32.84
CA MET A 453 8.28 -4.51 -34.01
C MET A 453 9.12 -5.35 -34.97
N TYR A 454 10.35 -4.92 -35.25
CA TYR A 454 11.24 -5.60 -36.20
C TYR A 454 11.93 -6.85 -35.63
N ASN A 455 12.07 -6.95 -34.31
CA ASN A 455 12.68 -8.12 -33.67
C ASN A 455 11.73 -9.32 -33.51
N LYS A 456 10.46 -9.18 -33.86
CA LYS A 456 9.47 -10.26 -33.75
C LYS A 456 9.46 -11.12 -35.00
N GLY A 457 9.15 -12.41 -34.81
CA GLY A 457 9.01 -13.36 -35.93
C GLY A 457 7.92 -12.96 -36.94
N LYS A 458 6.91 -12.21 -36.50
CA LYS A 458 6.03 -11.43 -37.38
C LYS A 458 6.34 -9.96 -37.15
N THR A 459 6.72 -9.23 -38.19
CA THR A 459 7.04 -7.80 -38.17
C THR A 459 5.77 -6.95 -37.95
N ALA A 460 5.20 -7.05 -36.76
CA ALA A 460 3.98 -6.36 -36.37
C ALA A 460 3.93 -6.18 -34.85
N LEU A 461 3.35 -5.05 -34.42
CA LEU A 461 3.02 -4.82 -33.03
C LEU A 461 1.80 -5.64 -32.62
N ASN A 462 1.78 -6.12 -31.38
CA ASN A 462 0.54 -6.67 -30.80
C ASN A 462 -0.44 -5.52 -30.48
N HIS A 463 -1.68 -5.85 -30.08
CA HIS A 463 -2.70 -4.84 -29.85
C HIS A 463 -2.34 -3.84 -28.74
N LEU A 464 -1.70 -4.30 -27.66
CA LEU A 464 -1.25 -3.46 -26.55
C LEU A 464 -0.17 -2.47 -27.03
N GLU A 465 0.86 -2.97 -27.70
CA GLU A 465 1.96 -2.18 -28.24
C GLU A 465 1.49 -1.18 -29.30
N ALA A 466 0.55 -1.59 -30.16
CA ALA A 466 -0.04 -0.71 -31.17
C ALA A 466 -0.82 0.44 -30.50
N ASN A 467 -1.58 0.16 -29.43
CA ASN A 467 -2.24 1.20 -28.65
C ASN A 467 -1.24 2.13 -27.96
N VAL A 468 -0.15 1.60 -27.40
CA VAL A 468 0.91 2.42 -26.80
C VAL A 468 1.52 3.34 -27.85
N LEU A 469 1.92 2.81 -29.01
CA LEU A 469 2.45 3.63 -30.11
C LEU A 469 1.45 4.71 -30.56
N LYS A 470 0.18 4.32 -30.71
CA LYS A 470 -0.92 5.22 -31.08
C LYS A 470 -1.06 6.39 -30.10
N GLY A 471 -1.04 6.13 -28.79
CA GLY A 471 -1.10 7.17 -27.78
C GLY A 471 0.15 8.05 -27.73
N LEU A 472 1.35 7.49 -27.94
CA LEU A 472 2.62 8.23 -27.99
C LEU A 472 2.71 9.20 -29.18
N GLN A 473 1.92 8.96 -30.23
CA GLN A 473 1.86 9.81 -31.44
C GLN A 473 0.67 10.78 -31.43
N ASP A 474 -0.26 10.63 -30.49
CA ASP A 474 -1.50 11.40 -30.43
C ASP A 474 -1.29 12.77 -29.75
N ILE A 475 -1.47 13.86 -30.50
CA ILE A 475 -1.22 15.23 -30.02
C ILE A 475 -2.06 15.60 -28.78
N PRO A 476 -3.38 15.33 -28.71
CA PRO A 476 -4.16 15.57 -27.49
C PRO A 476 -3.68 14.74 -26.30
N THR A 477 -3.33 13.46 -26.49
CA THR A 477 -2.73 12.63 -25.42
C THR A 477 -1.39 13.19 -24.93
N LEU A 478 -0.51 13.62 -25.84
CA LEU A 478 0.74 14.30 -25.48
C LEU A 478 0.49 15.62 -24.74
N THR A 479 -0.57 16.35 -25.11
CA THR A 479 -0.98 17.58 -24.40
C THR A 479 -1.32 17.27 -22.95
N GLU A 480 -2.11 16.23 -22.67
CA GLU A 480 -2.43 15.81 -21.31
C GLU A 480 -1.19 15.34 -20.53
N LEU A 481 -0.27 14.61 -21.16
CA LEU A 481 0.99 14.17 -20.52
C LEU A 481 1.83 15.37 -20.08
N VAL A 482 1.95 16.39 -20.94
CA VAL A 482 2.65 17.63 -20.60
C VAL A 482 1.99 18.33 -19.39
N VAL A 483 0.66 18.39 -19.35
CA VAL A 483 -0.08 18.98 -18.21
C VAL A 483 0.21 18.24 -16.91
N LEU A 484 0.18 16.90 -16.92
CA LEU A 484 0.53 16.09 -15.74
C LEU A 484 1.97 16.33 -15.29
N ALA A 485 2.92 16.40 -16.22
CA ALA A 485 4.34 16.63 -15.93
C ALA A 485 4.61 18.05 -15.38
N LEU A 486 3.86 19.06 -15.84
CA LEU A 486 3.92 20.41 -15.29
C LEU A 486 3.35 20.46 -13.88
N TYR A 487 2.19 19.85 -13.64
CA TYR A 487 1.60 19.79 -12.29
C TYR A 487 2.52 19.06 -11.31
N ALA A 488 3.18 17.98 -11.76
CA ALA A 488 4.16 17.23 -10.99
C ALA A 488 5.26 18.15 -10.41
N ASN A 489 5.91 18.91 -11.29
CA ASN A 489 6.99 19.84 -10.95
C ASN A 489 6.52 21.09 -10.19
N ALA A 490 5.32 21.60 -10.50
CA ALA A 490 4.81 22.84 -9.93
C ALA A 490 4.23 22.65 -8.52
N VAL A 491 3.48 21.56 -8.29
CA VAL A 491 2.66 21.37 -7.08
C VAL A 491 3.02 20.09 -6.35
N SER A 492 2.89 18.95 -7.02
CA SER A 492 2.97 17.60 -6.46
C SER A 492 4.23 17.33 -5.64
N TYR A 493 5.44 17.52 -6.21
CA TYR A 493 6.69 17.25 -5.49
C TYR A 493 6.91 18.27 -4.36
N ALA A 494 6.61 19.55 -4.61
CA ALA A 494 6.71 20.61 -3.62
C ALA A 494 5.82 20.33 -2.39
N TYR A 495 4.57 19.92 -2.65
CA TYR A 495 3.61 19.56 -1.62
C TYR A 495 4.08 18.34 -0.83
N MET A 496 4.52 17.28 -1.52
CA MET A 496 5.02 16.07 -0.86
C MET A 496 6.23 16.33 0.03
N ARG A 497 7.19 17.16 -0.40
CA ARG A 497 8.34 17.54 0.43
C ARG A 497 7.93 18.13 1.77
N VAL A 498 6.89 18.95 1.76
CA VAL A 498 6.32 19.56 2.96
C VAL A 498 5.66 18.47 3.82
N VAL A 499 4.65 17.77 3.31
CA VAL A 499 3.85 16.86 4.15
C VAL A 499 4.59 15.59 4.59
N ARG A 500 5.64 15.17 3.87
CA ARG A 500 6.53 14.05 4.23
C ARG A 500 7.77 14.45 5.01
N ALA A 501 7.92 15.73 5.39
CA ALA A 501 9.08 16.20 6.12
C ALA A 501 9.31 15.41 7.44
N THR A 502 10.56 15.12 7.76
CA THR A 502 10.96 14.33 8.93
C THR A 502 11.87 15.14 9.88
N GLY A 503 12.16 14.58 11.06
CA GLY A 503 13.01 15.22 12.07
C GLY A 503 12.42 16.55 12.58
N ASN A 504 13.27 17.57 12.71
CA ASN A 504 12.87 18.89 13.21
C ASN A 504 11.91 19.65 12.27
N ARG A 505 11.72 19.17 11.04
CA ARG A 505 10.79 19.75 10.04
C ARG A 505 9.45 19.01 9.99
N LYS A 506 9.26 17.99 10.84
CA LYS A 506 8.05 17.18 10.86
C LYS A 506 6.85 18.04 11.26
N MET A 507 5.86 18.11 10.37
CA MET A 507 4.63 18.85 10.62
C MET A 507 3.56 17.99 11.28
N ASN A 508 2.68 18.66 12.00
CA ASN A 508 1.42 18.09 12.48
C ASN A 508 0.35 18.38 11.43
N ALA A 509 -0.54 17.41 11.15
CA ALA A 509 -1.60 17.59 10.16
C ALA A 509 -2.52 18.79 10.50
N LEU A 510 -2.66 19.11 11.79
CA LEU A 510 -3.46 20.23 12.27
C LEU A 510 -2.91 21.59 11.81
N ASP A 511 -1.60 21.70 11.59
CA ASP A 511 -0.90 22.96 11.27
C ASP A 511 -0.88 23.27 9.76
N LEU A 512 -1.50 22.42 8.94
CA LEU A 512 -1.44 22.54 7.49
C LEU A 512 -2.53 23.41 6.87
N ALA A 513 -3.42 24.01 7.66
CA ALA A 513 -4.54 24.82 7.15
C ALA A 513 -4.05 25.95 6.21
N GLU A 514 -3.07 26.73 6.67
CA GLU A 514 -2.50 27.84 5.87
C GLU A 514 -1.72 27.33 4.66
N PHE A 515 -1.08 26.18 4.78
CA PHE A 515 -0.40 25.55 3.65
C PHE A 515 -1.38 25.11 2.56
N HIS A 516 -2.51 24.50 2.91
CA HIS A 516 -3.54 24.11 1.94
C HIS A 516 -4.19 25.33 1.26
N LYS A 517 -4.40 26.43 1.98
CA LYS A 517 -4.83 27.70 1.36
C LYS A 517 -3.83 28.17 0.29
N LYS A 518 -2.53 28.12 0.58
CA LYS A 518 -1.48 28.45 -0.39
C LYS A 518 -1.50 27.53 -1.61
N VAL A 519 -1.74 26.23 -1.43
CA VAL A 519 -1.89 25.28 -2.55
C VAL A 519 -3.07 25.65 -3.44
N ILE A 520 -4.23 25.94 -2.85
CA ILE A 520 -5.44 26.34 -3.59
C ILE A 520 -5.18 27.63 -4.37
N SER A 521 -4.68 28.67 -3.70
CA SER A 521 -4.39 29.96 -4.33
C SER A 521 -3.32 29.84 -5.41
N PHE A 522 -2.33 28.97 -5.24
CA PHE A 522 -1.34 28.70 -6.28
C PHE A 522 -1.99 28.05 -7.50
N CYS A 523 -2.83 27.03 -7.32
CA CYS A 523 -3.54 26.39 -8.43
C CYS A 523 -4.44 27.39 -9.19
N GLU A 524 -5.17 28.26 -8.47
CA GLU A 524 -5.99 29.31 -9.05
C GLU A 524 -5.14 30.31 -9.85
N LYS A 525 -4.00 30.75 -9.30
CA LYS A 525 -3.05 31.63 -9.98
C LYS A 525 -2.54 31.05 -11.31
N ILE A 526 -2.25 29.76 -11.36
CA ILE A 526 -1.81 29.08 -12.59
C ILE A 526 -2.97 28.93 -13.58
N ALA A 527 -4.18 28.66 -13.09
CA ALA A 527 -5.37 28.60 -13.95
C ALA A 527 -5.69 29.97 -14.59
N GLU A 528 -5.49 31.07 -13.86
CA GLU A 528 -5.65 32.44 -14.35
C GLU A 528 -4.56 32.82 -15.35
N ASN A 529 -3.32 32.43 -15.08
CA ASN A 529 -2.17 32.72 -15.93
C ASN A 529 -1.30 31.48 -16.21
N PRO A 530 -1.68 30.64 -17.21
CA PRO A 530 -0.93 29.45 -17.59
C PRO A 530 0.51 29.73 -18.05
N ASP A 531 0.81 30.97 -18.50
CA ASP A 531 2.14 31.35 -18.95
C ASP A 531 3.19 31.33 -17.82
N LEU A 532 2.76 31.31 -16.56
CA LEU A 532 3.64 31.04 -15.42
C LEU A 532 4.34 29.67 -15.48
N LEU A 533 3.83 28.73 -16.29
CA LEU A 533 4.45 27.44 -16.57
C LEU A 533 4.78 27.22 -18.05
N LEU A 534 4.22 28.04 -18.96
CA LEU A 534 4.35 27.84 -20.39
C LEU A 534 5.27 28.85 -21.07
N ALA A 535 5.47 30.05 -20.52
CA ALA A 535 6.30 31.06 -21.16
C ALA A 535 7.76 30.58 -21.31
N PRO A 536 8.48 31.00 -22.36
CA PRO A 536 9.89 30.61 -22.54
C PRO A 536 10.80 31.03 -21.37
N ASP A 537 10.45 32.12 -20.69
CA ASP A 537 11.12 32.69 -19.52
C ASP A 537 10.44 32.29 -18.18
N ALA A 538 9.46 31.38 -18.21
CA ALA A 538 8.84 30.86 -17.00
C ALA A 538 9.92 30.23 -16.09
N SER A 539 9.93 30.63 -14.83
CA SER A 539 10.91 30.18 -13.84
C SER A 539 10.25 29.42 -12.70
N TYR A 540 11.08 28.68 -11.96
CA TYR A 540 10.63 27.96 -10.78
C TYR A 540 10.21 28.89 -9.63
N GLU A 541 10.65 30.15 -9.61
CA GLU A 541 10.33 31.12 -8.54
C GLU A 541 8.82 31.44 -8.53
N THR A 542 8.21 31.54 -9.71
CA THR A 542 6.78 31.80 -9.87
C THR A 542 5.98 30.56 -10.27
N GLY A 543 6.66 29.58 -10.89
CA GLY A 543 6.08 28.35 -11.43
C GLY A 543 6.11 27.16 -10.47
N THR A 544 6.52 27.32 -9.22
CA THR A 544 6.37 26.28 -8.19
C THR A 544 5.71 26.81 -6.93
N LEU A 545 5.00 25.92 -6.23
CA LEU A 545 4.27 26.20 -4.98
C LEU A 545 5.13 26.87 -3.88
N HIS A 546 6.43 26.63 -3.92
CA HIS A 546 7.40 27.02 -2.89
C HIS A 546 8.54 27.91 -3.41
N GLY A 547 8.50 28.28 -4.70
CA GLY A 547 9.54 29.08 -5.35
C GLY A 547 10.93 28.41 -5.35
N GLN A 548 11.01 27.09 -5.29
CA GLN A 548 12.27 26.33 -5.35
C GLN A 548 12.40 25.63 -6.69
N VAL A 549 13.64 25.23 -7.04
CA VAL A 549 13.97 24.56 -8.29
C VAL A 549 13.05 23.34 -8.53
N TRP A 550 12.65 23.16 -9.78
CA TRP A 550 11.90 21.98 -10.23
C TRP A 550 12.64 20.69 -9.89
N GLU A 551 11.89 19.62 -9.63
CA GLU A 551 12.49 18.31 -9.35
C GLU A 551 13.19 17.76 -10.60
N TYR A 552 12.54 17.92 -11.76
CA TYR A 552 13.06 17.52 -13.06
C TYR A 552 13.11 18.74 -13.99
N PRO A 553 14.11 19.63 -13.84
CA PRO A 553 14.21 20.84 -14.67
C PRO A 553 14.34 20.52 -16.16
N GLU A 554 14.94 19.38 -16.51
CA GLU A 554 15.05 18.87 -17.89
C GLU A 554 13.69 18.71 -18.58
N VAL A 555 12.63 18.40 -17.83
CA VAL A 555 11.26 18.21 -18.35
C VAL A 555 10.74 19.52 -18.92
N PHE A 556 11.03 20.64 -18.27
CA PHE A 556 10.60 21.95 -18.78
C PHE A 556 11.16 22.22 -20.17
N TYR A 557 12.46 21.96 -20.38
CA TYR A 557 13.07 22.14 -21.70
C TYR A 557 12.48 21.21 -22.76
N ALA A 558 12.21 19.94 -22.41
CA ALA A 558 11.53 19.00 -23.29
C ALA A 558 10.12 19.49 -23.67
N ILE A 559 9.38 20.05 -22.71
CA ILE A 559 8.05 20.64 -22.92
C ILE A 559 8.14 21.85 -23.83
N GLN A 560 9.10 22.75 -23.63
CA GLN A 560 9.27 23.93 -24.49
C GLN A 560 9.54 23.53 -25.95
N GLN A 561 10.30 22.46 -26.20
CA GLN A 561 10.52 21.92 -27.54
C GLN A 561 9.25 21.32 -28.17
N LEU A 562 8.34 20.78 -27.36
CA LEU A 562 7.07 20.21 -27.81
C LEU A 562 5.96 21.25 -27.94
N LYS A 563 6.01 22.37 -27.21
CA LYS A 563 4.94 23.36 -27.07
C LYS A 563 4.34 23.81 -28.40
N SER A 564 5.17 24.06 -29.41
CA SER A 564 4.72 24.51 -30.74
C SER A 564 3.84 23.49 -31.48
N LYS A 565 3.88 22.21 -31.08
CA LYS A 565 3.08 21.12 -31.64
C LYS A 565 1.79 20.85 -30.85
N LEU A 566 1.57 21.54 -29.73
CA LEU A 566 0.48 21.28 -28.79
C LEU A 566 -0.49 22.49 -28.74
N PRO A 567 -1.36 22.66 -29.74
CA PRO A 567 -2.15 23.89 -29.91
C PRO A 567 -3.12 24.18 -28.75
N ASN A 568 -3.60 23.14 -28.07
CA ASN A 568 -4.59 23.24 -27.00
C ASN A 568 -3.97 23.22 -25.59
N LEU A 569 -2.64 23.31 -25.46
CA LEU A 569 -1.93 23.14 -24.19
C LEU A 569 -2.34 24.16 -23.13
N SER A 570 -2.43 25.45 -23.48
CA SER A 570 -2.78 26.50 -22.52
C SER A 570 -4.19 26.31 -21.94
N GLY A 571 -5.18 26.03 -22.81
CA GLY A 571 -6.55 25.77 -22.38
C GLY A 571 -6.68 24.49 -21.54
N CYS A 572 -5.98 23.43 -21.93
CA CYS A 572 -5.97 22.17 -21.20
C CYS A 572 -5.32 22.30 -19.81
N LEU A 573 -4.18 23.01 -19.73
CA LEU A 573 -3.49 23.31 -18.47
C LEU A 573 -4.38 24.13 -17.53
N LYS A 574 -5.02 25.19 -18.04
CA LYS A 574 -5.98 25.99 -17.28
C LYS A 574 -7.08 25.13 -16.67
N SER A 575 -7.76 24.32 -17.49
CA SER A 575 -8.88 23.49 -17.01
C SER A 575 -8.44 22.42 -16.03
N PHE A 576 -7.23 21.86 -16.19
CA PHE A 576 -6.64 20.97 -15.19
C PHE A 576 -6.48 21.68 -13.83
N PHE A 577 -5.89 22.87 -13.81
CA PHE A 577 -5.65 23.60 -12.57
C PHE A 577 -6.95 24.09 -11.90
N VAL A 578 -8.00 24.40 -12.67
CA VAL A 578 -9.36 24.64 -12.14
C VAL A 578 -9.89 23.39 -11.42
N GLY A 579 -9.90 22.24 -12.10
CA GLY A 579 -10.38 20.97 -11.52
C GLY A 579 -9.56 20.51 -10.30
N ALA A 580 -8.25 20.76 -10.32
CA ALA A 580 -7.38 20.51 -9.18
C ALA A 580 -7.69 21.43 -8.00
N ALA A 581 -7.85 22.75 -8.21
CA ALA A 581 -8.18 23.72 -7.17
C ALA A 581 -9.52 23.40 -6.48
N ASP A 582 -10.55 23.07 -7.26
CA ASP A 582 -11.87 22.68 -6.72
C ASP A 582 -11.78 21.39 -5.89
N THR A 583 -10.92 20.47 -6.31
CA THR A 583 -10.69 19.24 -5.56
C THR A 583 -9.91 19.48 -4.28
N TRP A 584 -8.90 20.35 -4.29
CA TRP A 584 -8.20 20.77 -3.06
C TRP A 584 -9.16 21.40 -2.04
N LYS A 585 -10.11 22.24 -2.49
CA LYS A 585 -11.15 22.83 -1.61
C LYS A 585 -12.01 21.74 -0.96
N ARG A 586 -12.53 20.80 -1.76
CA ARG A 586 -13.37 19.69 -1.28
C ARG A 586 -12.64 18.72 -0.34
N PHE A 587 -11.35 18.46 -0.60
CA PHE A 587 -10.55 17.55 0.22
C PHE A 587 -9.83 18.25 1.39
N GLY A 588 -10.03 19.56 1.56
CA GLY A 588 -9.51 20.36 2.68
C GLY A 588 -10.58 20.81 3.68
N GLU A 589 -11.78 20.22 3.64
CA GLU A 589 -12.94 20.58 4.50
C GLU A 589 -12.61 20.57 6.00
N GLU A 590 -11.70 19.71 6.46
CA GLU A 590 -11.31 19.68 7.87
C GLU A 590 -10.61 20.97 8.36
N TYR A 591 -10.10 21.78 7.43
CA TYR A 591 -9.42 23.05 7.71
C TYR A 591 -10.33 24.27 7.61
N HIS A 592 -11.65 24.06 7.54
CA HIS A 592 -12.62 25.16 7.53
C HIS A 592 -12.41 26.09 8.74
N PRO A 593 -12.55 27.43 8.59
CA PRO A 593 -12.38 28.39 9.70
C PRO A 593 -13.29 28.11 10.90
N ASP A 594 -14.49 27.58 10.66
CA ASP A 594 -15.45 27.18 11.71
C ASP A 594 -15.33 25.69 12.12
N GLY A 595 -14.36 24.98 11.54
CA GLY A 595 -14.13 23.56 11.78
C GLY A 595 -13.48 23.28 13.14
N VAL A 596 -13.48 22.00 13.53
CA VAL A 596 -12.94 21.56 14.84
C VAL A 596 -11.50 22.03 15.02
N ILE A 597 -10.63 21.85 14.00
CA ILE A 597 -9.20 22.20 14.08
C ILE A 597 -8.98 23.69 14.39
N ALA A 598 -9.78 24.57 13.81
CA ALA A 598 -9.66 26.01 13.97
C ALA A 598 -10.18 26.50 15.33
N ARG A 599 -11.19 25.81 15.88
CA ARG A 599 -11.81 26.14 17.17
C ARG A 599 -11.10 25.58 18.40
N LEU A 600 -10.12 24.68 18.24
CA LEU A 600 -9.35 24.15 19.36
C LEU A 600 -8.60 25.25 20.11
N SER A 601 -8.65 25.19 21.45
CA SER A 601 -7.77 25.97 22.30
C SER A 601 -6.30 25.60 22.06
N ALA A 602 -5.38 26.52 22.35
CA ALA A 602 -3.93 26.25 22.23
C ALA A 602 -3.49 25.06 23.10
N ALA A 603 -4.09 24.93 24.29
CA ALA A 603 -3.83 23.81 25.20
C ALA A 603 -4.32 22.47 24.61
N ALA A 604 -5.56 22.40 24.13
CA ALA A 604 -6.09 21.21 23.49
C ALA A 604 -5.28 20.82 22.24
N ARG A 605 -4.90 21.81 21.42
CA ARG A 605 -4.08 21.60 20.22
C ARG A 605 -2.70 21.03 20.53
N ALA A 606 -2.03 21.50 21.60
CA ALA A 606 -0.73 20.96 22.04
C ALA A 606 -0.81 19.49 22.50
N LEU A 607 -2.01 18.99 22.79
CA LEU A 607 -2.22 17.58 23.14
C LEU A 607 -2.37 16.66 21.93
N ILE A 608 -2.53 17.20 20.72
CA ILE A 608 -2.91 16.42 19.54
C ILE A 608 -1.77 16.41 18.54
N TYR A 609 -1.36 15.22 18.13
CA TYR A 609 -0.45 15.04 17.01
C TYR A 609 -1.03 14.02 16.02
N VAL A 610 -1.21 14.43 14.77
CA VAL A 610 -1.62 13.56 13.67
C VAL A 610 -0.57 13.65 12.57
N ASN A 611 -0.08 12.49 12.09
CA ASN A 611 0.83 12.49 10.96
C ASN A 611 0.09 13.00 9.71
N PRO A 612 0.66 13.93 8.92
CA PRO A 612 0.04 14.41 7.69
C PRO A 612 -0.29 13.30 6.67
N THR A 613 0.50 12.24 6.65
CA THR A 613 0.42 11.14 5.67
C THR A 613 0.15 9.80 6.35
N ASN A 614 -0.63 8.95 5.68
CA ASN A 614 -0.89 7.56 6.09
C ASN A 614 0.23 6.58 5.66
N ASP A 615 1.31 7.07 5.05
CA ASP A 615 2.45 6.29 4.53
C ASP A 615 3.02 5.28 5.54
N ARG A 616 2.96 5.57 6.85
CA ARG A 616 3.43 4.63 7.90
C ARG A 616 2.57 3.37 7.98
N ASN A 617 1.25 3.52 7.89
CA ASN A 617 0.32 2.40 7.96
C ASN A 617 0.38 1.57 6.66
N GLU A 618 0.42 2.23 5.51
CA GLU A 618 0.60 1.58 4.20
C GLU A 618 1.96 0.87 4.11
N GLY A 619 3.01 1.50 4.63
CA GLY A 619 4.35 0.92 4.74
C GLY A 619 4.37 -0.32 5.64
N ALA A 620 3.64 -0.32 6.75
CA ALA A 620 3.52 -1.47 7.65
C ALA A 620 2.85 -2.67 6.95
N LEU A 621 1.78 -2.43 6.17
CA LEU A 621 1.17 -3.46 5.34
C LEU A 621 2.14 -4.02 4.30
N GLY A 622 2.93 -3.16 3.65
CA GLY A 622 3.98 -3.57 2.73
C GLY A 622 5.06 -4.43 3.40
N VAL A 623 5.42 -4.12 4.65
CA VAL A 623 6.35 -4.92 5.47
C VAL A 623 5.74 -6.29 5.79
N LEU A 624 4.46 -6.36 6.17
CA LEU A 624 3.76 -7.62 6.41
C LEU A 624 3.74 -8.50 5.16
N ARG A 625 3.33 -7.96 4.01
CA ARG A 625 3.29 -8.70 2.73
C ARG A 625 4.65 -9.27 2.35
N ARG A 626 5.73 -8.51 2.52
CA ARG A 626 7.10 -9.03 2.30
C ARG A 626 7.45 -10.15 3.29
N ALA A 627 7.17 -9.96 4.58
CA ALA A 627 7.46 -10.95 5.60
C ALA A 627 6.73 -12.28 5.37
N VAL A 628 5.47 -12.24 4.93
CA VAL A 628 4.69 -13.44 4.59
C VAL A 628 5.26 -14.15 3.35
N ARG A 629 5.77 -13.41 2.36
CA ARG A 629 6.44 -14.02 1.19
C ARG A 629 7.77 -14.69 1.56
N GLU A 630 8.56 -14.06 2.42
CA GLU A 630 9.84 -14.62 2.90
C GLU A 630 9.63 -15.82 3.84
N ALA A 631 8.52 -15.83 4.60
CA ALA A 631 8.18 -16.89 5.55
C ALA A 631 6.68 -17.19 5.53
N ALA A 632 6.24 -18.07 4.62
CA ALA A 632 4.82 -18.40 4.43
C ALA A 632 4.12 -19.00 5.66
N ARG A 633 4.89 -19.53 6.63
CA ARG A 633 4.39 -20.07 7.91
C ARG A 633 4.34 -19.03 9.04
N LEU A 634 4.76 -17.78 8.79
CA LEU A 634 4.72 -16.71 9.77
C LEU A 634 3.27 -16.40 10.15
N SER A 635 2.92 -16.55 11.42
CA SER A 635 1.61 -16.13 11.91
C SER A 635 1.55 -14.61 12.08
N LEU A 636 0.35 -14.05 11.91
CA LEU A 636 0.09 -12.62 12.13
C LEU A 636 0.39 -12.21 13.57
N SER A 637 0.13 -13.07 14.56
CA SER A 637 0.47 -12.83 15.97
C SER A 637 1.97 -12.63 16.17
N VAL A 638 2.81 -13.51 15.61
CA VAL A 638 4.27 -13.42 15.73
C VAL A 638 4.79 -12.20 14.97
N HIS A 639 4.23 -11.90 13.80
CA HIS A 639 4.55 -10.66 13.07
C HIS A 639 4.23 -9.43 13.92
N ASN A 640 3.02 -9.35 14.48
CA ASN A 640 2.59 -8.22 15.30
C ASN A 640 3.41 -8.11 16.59
N ALA A 641 3.73 -9.22 17.24
CA ALA A 641 4.58 -9.24 18.42
C ALA A 641 5.99 -8.71 18.12
N LYS A 642 6.60 -9.15 17.00
CA LYS A 642 7.88 -8.62 16.51
C LYS A 642 7.82 -7.12 16.25
N SER A 643 6.82 -6.68 15.49
CA SER A 643 6.66 -5.27 15.11
C SER A 643 6.46 -4.39 16.33
N LYS A 644 5.57 -4.77 17.25
CA LYS A 644 5.31 -4.05 18.51
C LYS A 644 6.55 -3.97 19.40
N TYR A 645 7.24 -5.09 19.61
CA TYR A 645 8.47 -5.14 20.41
C TYR A 645 9.54 -4.17 19.88
N THR A 646 9.69 -4.10 18.55
CA THR A 646 10.71 -3.26 17.91
C THR A 646 10.32 -1.78 17.93
N VAL A 647 9.07 -1.46 17.58
CA VAL A 647 8.60 -0.07 17.45
C VAL A 647 8.49 0.63 18.81
N ASN A 648 8.10 -0.10 19.86
CA ASN A 648 7.88 0.46 21.19
C ASN A 648 9.13 0.38 22.08
N ASP A 649 10.27 -0.04 21.55
CA ASP A 649 11.52 -0.25 22.30
C ASP A 649 11.32 -1.06 23.59
N THR A 650 10.50 -2.12 23.48
CA THR A 650 10.06 -2.94 24.62
C THR A 650 11.22 -3.64 25.33
N ARG A 651 12.39 -3.70 24.68
CA ARG A 651 13.65 -4.12 25.31
C ARG A 651 13.96 -3.29 26.55
N GLN A 652 13.90 -1.95 26.46
CA GLN A 652 14.20 -1.08 27.60
C GLN A 652 13.18 -1.27 28.73
N PHE A 653 11.90 -1.41 28.39
CA PHE A 653 10.84 -1.69 29.36
C PHE A 653 11.08 -2.99 30.13
N LEU A 654 11.47 -4.07 29.43
CA LEU A 654 11.78 -5.37 30.05
C LEU A 654 13.00 -5.36 30.98
N GLN A 655 13.87 -4.36 30.83
CA GLN A 655 15.04 -4.10 31.68
C GLN A 655 14.73 -3.12 32.81
N SER A 656 13.55 -2.49 32.82
CA SER A 656 13.18 -1.50 33.81
C SER A 656 12.92 -2.12 35.20
N PRO A 657 13.03 -1.32 36.29
CA PRO A 657 12.72 -1.78 37.64
C PRO A 657 11.27 -2.24 37.85
N ALA A 658 10.34 -1.81 36.98
CA ALA A 658 8.94 -2.22 37.04
C ALA A 658 8.75 -3.72 36.72
N VAL A 659 9.70 -4.34 36.01
CA VAL A 659 9.61 -5.74 35.57
C VAL A 659 10.24 -6.68 36.59
N THR A 660 9.40 -7.13 37.53
CA THR A 660 9.78 -8.08 38.58
C THR A 660 9.79 -9.54 38.09
N GLU A 661 10.36 -10.46 38.87
CA GLU A 661 10.32 -11.88 38.54
C GLU A 661 8.89 -12.45 38.54
N ALA A 662 8.00 -11.93 39.39
CA ALA A 662 6.59 -12.29 39.39
C ALA A 662 5.91 -11.88 38.07
N PHE A 663 6.24 -10.70 37.54
CA PHE A 663 5.77 -10.25 36.24
C PHE A 663 6.30 -11.12 35.10
N ARG A 664 7.60 -11.47 35.12
CA ARG A 664 8.19 -12.40 34.14
C ARG A 664 7.56 -13.78 34.20
N ALA A 665 7.27 -14.30 35.39
CA ALA A 665 6.57 -15.57 35.55
C ALA A 665 5.16 -15.54 34.94
N TRP A 666 4.43 -14.45 35.18
CA TRP A 666 3.12 -14.22 34.57
C TRP A 666 3.20 -14.11 33.04
N LEU A 667 4.14 -13.32 32.49
CA LEU A 667 4.36 -13.19 31.04
C LEU A 667 4.56 -14.55 30.38
N ARG A 668 5.43 -15.39 30.96
CA ARG A 668 5.71 -16.74 30.46
C ARG A 668 4.48 -17.65 30.51
N ALA A 669 3.65 -17.53 31.55
CA ALA A 669 2.40 -18.29 31.66
C ALA A 669 1.36 -17.83 30.63
N GLU A 670 1.19 -16.53 30.48
CA GLU A 670 0.21 -15.92 29.57
C GLU A 670 0.57 -16.18 28.10
N ALA A 671 1.85 -16.06 27.71
CA ALA A 671 2.32 -16.40 26.37
C ALA A 671 2.02 -17.86 26.00
N ARG A 672 2.24 -18.79 26.95
CA ARG A 672 1.88 -20.21 26.76
C ARG A 672 0.37 -20.37 26.58
N ARG A 673 -0.44 -19.75 27.44
CA ARG A 673 -1.91 -19.80 27.36
C ARG A 673 -2.43 -19.29 26.02
N ARG A 674 -1.93 -18.16 25.51
CA ARG A 674 -2.35 -17.58 24.22
C ARG A 674 -2.04 -18.50 23.05
N ILE A 675 -0.81 -19.03 22.99
CA ILE A 675 -0.40 -19.95 21.92
C ILE A 675 -1.20 -21.26 21.99
N ASP A 676 -1.31 -21.86 23.18
CA ASP A 676 -1.98 -23.15 23.36
C ASP A 676 -3.51 -23.04 23.19
N SER A 677 -4.11 -21.84 23.33
CA SER A 677 -5.52 -21.58 23.04
C SER A 677 -5.90 -21.65 21.56
N GLY A 678 -4.90 -21.72 20.66
CA GLY A 678 -5.11 -21.71 19.22
C GLY A 678 -5.70 -20.41 18.69
N ARG A 679 -5.40 -19.26 19.34
CA ARG A 679 -5.96 -17.94 19.01
C ARG A 679 -5.90 -17.63 17.51
N ASP A 680 -4.76 -17.84 16.86
CA ASP A 680 -4.60 -17.57 15.44
C ASP A 680 -5.51 -18.44 14.56
N ARG A 681 -5.70 -19.71 14.94
CA ARG A 681 -6.64 -20.61 14.25
C ARG A 681 -8.07 -20.11 14.42
N LYS A 682 -8.45 -19.68 15.63
CA LYS A 682 -9.78 -19.10 15.89
C LYS A 682 -10.00 -17.82 15.08
N CYS A 683 -9.02 -16.93 15.01
CA CYS A 683 -9.08 -15.72 14.17
C CYS A 683 -9.27 -16.08 12.68
N ARG A 684 -8.50 -17.02 12.13
CA ARG A 684 -8.70 -17.49 10.74
C ARG A 684 -10.08 -18.10 10.52
N MET A 685 -10.59 -18.88 11.47
CA MET A 685 -11.93 -19.46 11.36
C MET A 685 -13.05 -18.41 11.43
N LYS A 686 -12.87 -17.32 12.19
CA LYS A 686 -13.80 -16.19 12.20
C LYS A 686 -13.85 -15.50 10.83
N ILE A 687 -12.71 -15.29 10.19
CA ILE A 687 -12.62 -14.70 8.84
C ILE A 687 -13.41 -15.58 7.85
N VAL A 688 -13.12 -16.89 7.80
CA VAL A 688 -13.82 -17.83 6.91
C VAL A 688 -15.34 -17.88 7.20
N ALA A 689 -15.74 -17.82 8.48
CA ALA A 689 -17.15 -17.80 8.84
C ALA A 689 -17.85 -16.54 8.33
N HIS A 690 -17.19 -15.38 8.45
CA HIS A 690 -17.70 -14.11 7.93
C HIS A 690 -17.78 -14.11 6.39
N GLU A 691 -16.73 -14.56 5.69
CA GLU A 691 -16.73 -14.70 4.22
C GLU A 691 -17.88 -15.56 3.72
N LYS A 692 -18.21 -16.65 4.41
CA LYS A 692 -19.35 -17.51 4.07
C LYS A 692 -20.70 -16.79 4.22
N VAL A 693 -20.85 -15.96 5.25
CA VAL A 693 -22.07 -15.15 5.44
C VAL A 693 -22.19 -14.15 4.31
N VAL A 694 -21.12 -13.42 3.99
CA VAL A 694 -21.11 -12.43 2.90
C VAL A 694 -21.38 -13.11 1.55
N ALA A 695 -20.80 -14.27 1.28
CA ALA A 695 -21.07 -15.03 0.06
C ALA A 695 -22.55 -15.42 -0.06
N ALA A 696 -23.13 -15.96 1.02
CA ALA A 696 -24.55 -16.33 1.04
C ALA A 696 -25.49 -15.12 0.87
N GLU A 697 -25.15 -13.96 1.45
CA GLU A 697 -25.88 -12.72 1.26
C GLU A 697 -25.80 -12.22 -0.20
N LYS A 698 -24.61 -12.27 -0.81
CA LYS A 698 -24.41 -11.91 -2.22
C LYS A 698 -25.18 -12.85 -3.15
N GLU A 699 -25.14 -14.16 -2.90
CA GLU A 699 -25.92 -15.15 -3.64
C GLU A 699 -27.43 -14.89 -3.53
N ALA A 700 -27.94 -14.64 -2.32
CA ALA A 700 -29.35 -14.32 -2.10
C ALA A 700 -29.77 -13.01 -2.78
N ALA A 701 -28.91 -11.99 -2.74
CA ALA A 701 -29.12 -10.73 -3.43
C ALA A 701 -29.14 -10.91 -4.95
N GLU A 702 -28.27 -11.75 -5.49
CA GLU A 702 -28.20 -12.07 -6.92
C GLU A 702 -29.43 -12.82 -7.40
N VAL A 703 -29.88 -13.83 -6.64
CA VAL A 703 -31.13 -14.56 -6.91
C VAL A 703 -32.31 -13.59 -6.92
N LYS A 704 -32.40 -12.69 -5.92
CA LYS A 704 -33.45 -11.67 -5.87
C LYS A 704 -33.37 -10.69 -7.03
N ARG A 705 -32.17 -10.29 -7.45
CA ARG A 705 -31.93 -9.41 -8.61
C ARG A 705 -32.41 -10.06 -9.90
N LYS A 706 -32.03 -11.32 -10.14
CA LYS A 706 -32.45 -12.12 -11.30
C LYS A 706 -33.96 -12.36 -11.31
N ALA A 707 -34.55 -12.74 -10.18
CA ALA A 707 -36.00 -12.95 -10.04
C ALA A 707 -36.78 -11.66 -10.34
N ARG A 708 -36.33 -10.52 -9.80
CA ARG A 708 -36.96 -9.21 -10.09
C ARG A 708 -36.79 -8.79 -11.54
N ALA A 709 -35.65 -9.07 -12.16
CA ALA A 709 -35.44 -8.80 -13.58
C ALA A 709 -36.37 -9.66 -14.46
N ALA A 710 -36.54 -10.93 -14.12
CA ALA A 710 -37.46 -11.85 -14.80
C ALA A 710 -38.94 -11.44 -14.61
N GLU A 711 -39.35 -11.06 -13.41
CA GLU A 711 -40.69 -10.55 -13.12
C GLU A 711 -41.00 -9.28 -13.95
N VAL A 712 -40.07 -8.33 -13.98
CA VAL A 712 -40.21 -7.10 -14.80
C VAL A 712 -40.28 -7.43 -16.29
N LEU A 713 -39.49 -8.39 -16.77
CA LEU A 713 -39.54 -8.83 -18.16
C LEU A 713 -40.89 -9.48 -18.51
N ALA A 714 -41.40 -10.35 -17.64
CA ALA A 714 -42.70 -11.00 -17.82
C ALA A 714 -43.86 -9.99 -17.81
N GLU A 715 -43.84 -9.01 -16.89
CA GLU A 715 -44.82 -7.91 -16.88
C GLU A 715 -44.80 -7.09 -18.18
N LEU A 716 -43.62 -6.87 -18.76
CA LEU A 716 -43.48 -6.14 -20.02
C LEU A 716 -43.93 -6.99 -21.22
N GLN A 717 -43.66 -8.29 -21.26
CA GLN A 717 -44.14 -9.19 -22.31
C GLN A 717 -45.67 -9.33 -22.31
N ALA A 718 -46.30 -9.32 -21.14
CA ALA A 718 -47.76 -9.40 -21.00
C ALA A 718 -48.48 -8.05 -21.23
N LEU A 719 -47.75 -6.94 -21.30
CA LEU A 719 -48.33 -5.62 -21.53
C LEU A 719 -48.83 -5.53 -22.97
N LYS A 720 -50.10 -5.14 -23.16
CA LYS A 720 -50.60 -4.72 -24.47
C LYS A 720 -50.16 -3.27 -24.73
N PRO A 721 -49.18 -3.02 -25.61
CA PRO A 721 -48.63 -1.68 -25.78
C PRO A 721 -49.61 -0.76 -26.50
N ILE A 722 -49.64 0.50 -26.10
CA ILE A 722 -50.30 1.57 -26.84
C ILE A 722 -49.35 1.99 -27.97
N LEU A 723 -49.82 1.83 -29.21
CA LEU A 723 -49.05 2.10 -30.43
C LEU A 723 -49.62 3.27 -31.26
N ASP A 724 -50.69 3.90 -30.77
CA ASP A 724 -51.38 4.98 -31.47
C ASP A 724 -51.11 6.31 -30.74
N ALA A 725 -50.39 7.21 -31.40
CA ALA A 725 -50.06 8.54 -30.89
C ALA A 725 -51.31 9.43 -30.76
N ASP A 726 -52.22 9.37 -31.72
CA ASP A 726 -53.45 10.17 -31.76
C ASP A 726 -54.40 9.74 -30.63
N TYR A 727 -54.45 8.43 -30.35
CA TYR A 727 -55.18 7.90 -29.20
C TYR A 727 -54.64 8.46 -27.87
N ILE A 728 -53.31 8.53 -27.71
CA ILE A 728 -52.68 9.07 -26.51
C ILE A 728 -53.01 10.56 -26.38
N GLU A 729 -52.92 11.34 -27.47
CA GLU A 729 -53.25 12.77 -27.45
C GLU A 729 -54.72 13.02 -27.07
N ALA A 730 -55.65 12.24 -27.62
CA ALA A 730 -57.08 12.38 -27.33
C ALA A 730 -57.48 11.88 -25.93
N ASN A 731 -56.80 10.86 -25.38
CA ASN A 731 -57.24 10.14 -24.18
C ASN A 731 -56.25 10.21 -22.99
N HIS A 732 -55.17 10.98 -23.06
CA HIS A 732 -54.15 11.06 -21.99
C HIS A 732 -54.70 11.41 -20.59
N LYS A 733 -55.88 12.05 -20.52
CA LYS A 733 -56.56 12.37 -19.25
C LYS A 733 -57.08 11.12 -18.54
N SER A 734 -57.56 10.10 -19.28
CA SER A 734 -58.07 8.83 -18.73
C SER A 734 -56.97 7.79 -18.51
N ILE A 735 -55.83 7.89 -19.19
CA ILE A 735 -54.68 6.99 -18.98
C ILE A 735 -54.02 7.30 -17.62
N THR A 736 -53.80 6.26 -16.82
CA THR A 736 -53.19 6.41 -15.50
C THR A 736 -51.68 6.66 -15.59
N THR A 737 -51.10 7.35 -14.60
CA THR A 737 -49.64 7.59 -14.56
C THR A 737 -48.84 6.28 -14.56
N THR A 738 -49.35 5.24 -13.89
CA THR A 738 -48.74 3.90 -13.84
C THR A 738 -48.71 3.26 -15.23
N GLU A 739 -49.80 3.35 -15.97
CA GLU A 739 -49.94 2.79 -17.32
C GLU A 739 -49.08 3.53 -18.35
N LEU A 740 -48.95 4.86 -18.23
CA LEU A 740 -47.99 5.64 -19.01
C LEU A 740 -46.55 5.17 -18.76
N ILE A 741 -46.15 4.98 -17.50
CA ILE A 741 -44.80 4.49 -17.16
C ILE A 741 -44.56 3.08 -17.71
N LYS A 742 -45.54 2.17 -17.59
CA LYS A 742 -45.45 0.80 -18.13
C LYS A 742 -45.23 0.81 -19.64
N ASN A 743 -46.04 1.57 -20.38
CA ASN A 743 -45.92 1.70 -21.83
C ASN A 743 -44.59 2.34 -22.25
N ILE A 744 -44.11 3.37 -21.56
CA ILE A 744 -42.80 3.98 -21.89
C ILE A 744 -41.65 2.98 -21.64
N ASN A 745 -41.73 2.18 -20.58
CA ASN A 745 -40.71 1.15 -20.30
C ASN A 745 -40.76 0.00 -21.33
N TRP A 746 -41.94 -0.35 -21.83
CA TRP A 746 -42.08 -1.31 -22.92
C TRP A 746 -41.40 -0.80 -24.19
N HIS A 747 -41.70 0.43 -24.62
CA HIS A 747 -41.06 1.05 -25.78
C HIS A 747 -39.54 1.18 -25.64
N ARG A 748 -39.04 1.32 -24.40
CA ARG A 748 -37.60 1.36 -24.12
C ARG A 748 -36.86 0.07 -24.50
N GLN A 749 -37.53 -1.08 -24.56
CA GLN A 749 -36.89 -2.34 -24.94
C GLN A 749 -36.46 -2.38 -26.41
N PHE A 750 -37.01 -1.49 -27.24
CA PHE A 750 -36.80 -1.50 -28.70
C PHE A 750 -35.95 -0.32 -29.21
N VAL A 751 -35.46 0.53 -28.31
CA VAL A 751 -34.70 1.74 -28.66
C VAL A 751 -33.40 1.79 -27.86
N GLU A 752 -32.40 2.48 -28.40
CA GLU A 752 -31.07 2.62 -27.79
C GLU A 752 -31.13 3.24 -26.37
N VAL A 753 -30.17 2.85 -25.54
CA VAL A 753 -30.03 3.33 -24.17
C VAL A 753 -29.80 4.84 -24.18
N GLY A 754 -30.62 5.60 -23.44
CA GLY A 754 -30.52 7.05 -23.35
C GLY A 754 -31.47 7.83 -24.26
N VAL A 755 -32.03 7.21 -25.31
CA VAL A 755 -33.04 7.84 -26.18
C VAL A 755 -34.36 8.08 -25.43
N ILE A 756 -34.74 7.12 -24.59
CA ILE A 756 -35.82 7.29 -23.62
C ILE A 756 -35.19 7.48 -22.23
N PRO A 757 -35.52 8.58 -21.51
CA PRO A 757 -34.96 8.89 -20.19
C PRO A 757 -35.04 7.72 -19.21
N ALA A 758 -34.07 7.56 -18.30
CA ALA A 758 -34.06 6.44 -17.34
C ALA A 758 -35.34 6.38 -16.47
N LYS A 759 -35.70 5.17 -15.99
CA LYS A 759 -36.95 4.91 -15.24
C LYS A 759 -37.09 5.85 -14.03
N THR A 760 -35.99 6.10 -13.33
CA THR A 760 -35.90 7.01 -12.18
C THR A 760 -36.27 8.45 -12.54
N LEU A 761 -35.85 8.92 -13.71
CA LEU A 761 -36.17 10.26 -14.20
C LEU A 761 -37.64 10.32 -14.64
N ILE A 762 -38.12 9.33 -15.39
CA ILE A 762 -39.54 9.25 -15.82
C ILE A 762 -40.49 9.23 -14.63
N SER A 763 -40.20 8.45 -13.59
CA SER A 763 -41.02 8.40 -12.37
C SER A 763 -41.22 9.79 -11.77
N LYS A 764 -40.18 10.64 -11.77
CA LYS A 764 -40.19 12.01 -11.22
C LYS A 764 -40.79 13.08 -12.15
N MET A 765 -41.01 12.78 -13.43
CA MET A 765 -41.54 13.75 -14.39
C MET A 765 -43.02 14.11 -14.13
N PRO A 766 -43.48 15.33 -14.45
CA PRO A 766 -44.91 15.65 -14.48
C PRO A 766 -45.68 14.77 -15.48
N LYS A 767 -46.98 14.53 -15.25
CA LYS A 767 -47.83 13.65 -16.10
C LYS A 767 -47.80 14.07 -17.58
N GLU A 768 -47.91 15.36 -17.86
CA GLU A 768 -47.85 15.92 -19.22
C GLU A 768 -46.51 15.67 -19.93
N SER A 769 -45.42 15.63 -19.17
CA SER A 769 -44.10 15.32 -19.73
C SER A 769 -43.96 13.82 -20.03
N LYS A 770 -44.58 12.95 -19.21
CA LYS A 770 -44.67 11.51 -19.50
C LYS A 770 -45.49 11.23 -20.76
N VAL A 771 -46.60 11.94 -20.95
CA VAL A 771 -47.45 11.82 -22.16
C VAL A 771 -46.65 12.17 -23.41
N ARG A 772 -45.97 13.33 -23.43
CA ARG A 772 -45.08 13.71 -24.54
C ARG A 772 -43.98 12.69 -24.80
N GLN A 773 -43.38 12.14 -23.74
CA GLN A 773 -42.35 11.12 -23.87
C GLN A 773 -42.90 9.80 -24.45
N LEU A 774 -44.12 9.41 -24.09
CA LEU A 774 -44.76 8.21 -24.64
C LEU A 774 -45.13 8.40 -26.11
N ILE A 775 -45.70 9.55 -26.49
CA ILE A 775 -46.00 9.88 -27.90
C ILE A 775 -44.72 9.79 -28.74
N ALA A 776 -43.65 10.47 -28.29
CA ALA A 776 -42.37 10.45 -28.99
C ALA A 776 -41.71 9.05 -29.02
N ALA A 777 -42.05 8.15 -28.09
CA ALA A 777 -41.60 6.76 -28.11
C ALA A 777 -42.40 5.93 -29.11
N VAL A 778 -43.72 6.11 -29.16
CA VAL A 778 -44.64 5.47 -30.11
C VAL A 778 -44.32 5.85 -31.55
N GLU A 779 -44.15 7.15 -31.83
CA GLU A 779 -43.81 7.63 -33.17
C GLU A 779 -42.49 7.03 -33.67
N ARG A 780 -41.49 6.92 -32.79
CA ARG A 780 -40.21 6.28 -33.10
C ARG A 780 -40.38 4.79 -33.37
N TYR A 781 -41.10 4.09 -32.52
CA TYR A 781 -41.39 2.67 -32.70
C TYR A 781 -42.08 2.41 -34.05
N ASN A 782 -43.14 3.18 -34.36
CA ASN A 782 -43.89 3.02 -35.61
C ASN A 782 -43.07 3.39 -36.86
N LYS A 783 -42.19 4.40 -36.76
CA LYS A 783 -41.40 4.87 -37.91
C LYS A 783 -40.15 4.02 -38.20
N GLN A 784 -39.52 3.49 -37.16
CA GLN A 784 -38.18 2.88 -37.27
C GLN A 784 -38.17 1.38 -36.98
N ILE A 785 -38.99 0.92 -36.03
CA ILE A 785 -38.92 -0.45 -35.51
C ILE A 785 -39.98 -1.35 -36.15
N LEU A 786 -41.25 -0.89 -36.16
CA LEU A 786 -42.38 -1.65 -36.70
C LEU A 786 -42.18 -2.09 -38.16
N PRO A 787 -41.68 -1.25 -39.09
CA PRO A 787 -41.46 -1.68 -40.48
C PRO A 787 -40.38 -2.76 -40.59
N ARG A 788 -39.35 -2.69 -39.74
CA ARG A 788 -38.25 -3.67 -39.70
C ARG A 788 -38.73 -5.01 -39.18
N LEU A 789 -39.56 -5.02 -38.14
CA LEU A 789 -40.20 -6.24 -37.62
C LEU A 789 -41.15 -6.88 -38.64
N GLN A 790 -41.92 -6.07 -39.36
CA GLN A 790 -42.80 -6.54 -40.45
C GLN A 790 -42.00 -7.15 -41.61
N MET A 791 -40.87 -6.55 -42.01
CA MET A 791 -39.98 -7.11 -43.01
C MET A 791 -39.36 -8.45 -42.57
N LEU A 792 -38.93 -8.57 -41.31
CA LEU A 792 -38.39 -9.81 -40.74
C LEU A 792 -39.46 -10.92 -40.68
N ALA A 793 -40.68 -10.59 -40.28
CA ALA A 793 -41.79 -11.54 -40.27
C ALA A 793 -42.15 -12.00 -41.70
N LEU A 794 -42.14 -11.09 -42.67
CA LEU A 794 -42.37 -11.43 -44.09
C LEU A 794 -41.25 -12.32 -44.65
N ALA A 795 -39.99 -12.06 -44.27
CA ALA A 795 -38.84 -12.90 -44.62
C ALA A 795 -38.92 -14.30 -44.00
N ALA A 796 -39.39 -14.41 -42.76
CA ALA A 796 -39.62 -15.71 -42.10
C ALA A 796 -40.75 -16.51 -42.76
N MET A 797 -41.84 -15.84 -43.19
CA MET A 797 -42.95 -16.49 -43.90
C MET A 797 -42.58 -16.94 -45.32
N THR A 798 -41.67 -16.23 -45.99
CA THR A 798 -41.18 -16.59 -47.33
C THR A 798 -40.11 -17.68 -47.32
N ALA A 799 -39.51 -17.97 -46.16
CA ALA A 799 -38.51 -19.03 -45.97
C ALA A 799 -39.11 -20.45 -45.74
N GLY A 800 -40.43 -20.60 -45.66
CA GLY A 800 -41.09 -21.92 -45.66
C GLY A 800 -40.68 -22.86 -44.51
N VAL A 801 -40.65 -22.37 -43.27
CA VAL A 801 -40.44 -23.24 -42.10
C VAL A 801 -41.79 -23.84 -41.68
N SER A 802 -41.93 -25.15 -41.88
CA SER A 802 -43.11 -25.92 -41.48
C SER A 802 -43.17 -26.12 -39.97
N ASP A 803 -44.36 -25.84 -39.45
CA ASP A 803 -44.88 -25.97 -38.10
C ASP A 803 -44.62 -27.36 -37.45
N LYS A 804 -43.48 -27.54 -36.79
CA LYS A 804 -43.22 -28.54 -35.73
C LYS A 804 -42.05 -28.07 -34.87
N ASP A 805 -42.35 -27.18 -33.93
CA ASP A 805 -41.77 -27.04 -32.59
C ASP A 805 -42.20 -25.67 -32.05
N GLY A 806 -42.66 -25.64 -30.80
CA GLY A 806 -43.40 -24.53 -30.20
C GLY A 806 -42.73 -23.16 -30.38
N VAL A 807 -43.53 -22.18 -30.80
CA VAL A 807 -43.14 -20.77 -30.90
C VAL A 807 -43.05 -20.16 -29.50
N ASP A 808 -41.87 -20.26 -28.90
CA ASP A 808 -41.40 -19.34 -27.87
C ASP A 808 -40.31 -18.44 -28.49
N GLY A 809 -40.50 -17.11 -28.41
CA GLY A 809 -39.43 -16.13 -28.57
C GLY A 809 -39.19 -15.57 -29.98
N ILE A 810 -39.61 -14.33 -30.20
CA ILE A 810 -38.90 -13.41 -31.10
C ILE A 810 -37.44 -13.33 -30.61
N PRO A 811 -36.41 -13.39 -31.47
CA PRO A 811 -35.02 -13.45 -31.03
C PRO A 811 -34.64 -12.13 -30.36
N ILE A 812 -34.69 -12.15 -29.03
CA ILE A 812 -33.86 -11.31 -28.18
C ILE A 812 -32.43 -11.81 -28.40
N VAL A 813 -31.50 -10.88 -28.57
CA VAL A 813 -30.08 -11.18 -28.74
C VAL A 813 -29.58 -11.91 -27.48
N ASP A 814 -29.57 -13.24 -27.54
CA ASP A 814 -28.91 -14.10 -26.58
C ASP A 814 -27.40 -13.97 -26.81
N SER A 815 -26.76 -13.10 -26.03
CA SER A 815 -25.32 -13.00 -25.94
C SER A 815 -24.82 -13.92 -24.83
N TRP A 816 -24.45 -15.14 -25.18
CA TRP A 816 -23.59 -15.99 -24.35
C TRP A 816 -22.58 -16.70 -25.25
N ASP A 817 -21.35 -16.21 -25.21
CA ASP A 817 -20.15 -17.04 -25.27
C ASP A 817 -19.17 -16.44 -24.26
N ALA A 818 -19.37 -16.86 -23.01
CA ALA A 818 -18.49 -16.67 -21.88
C ALA A 818 -17.39 -17.71 -22.00
N GLU A 819 -16.21 -17.34 -22.51
CA GLU A 819 -14.99 -18.14 -22.29
C GLU A 819 -13.66 -17.41 -22.50
N ASP A 820 -13.63 -16.14 -22.91
CA ASP A 820 -12.37 -15.36 -23.06
C ASP A 820 -12.26 -14.10 -22.17
N GLU A 821 -13.21 -13.89 -21.23
CA GLU A 821 -13.22 -12.76 -20.28
C GLU A 821 -12.26 -12.92 -19.09
N ALA A 822 -11.59 -14.07 -18.96
CA ALA A 822 -10.75 -14.43 -17.81
C ALA A 822 -9.37 -13.72 -17.74
N LEU A 823 -9.10 -12.72 -18.58
CA LEU A 823 -7.80 -12.01 -18.58
C LEU A 823 -7.88 -10.49 -18.39
N GLU A 824 -9.08 -9.89 -18.38
CA GLU A 824 -9.28 -8.47 -18.03
C GLU A 824 -10.05 -8.26 -16.71
N GLU A 825 -10.84 -9.24 -16.23
CA GLU A 825 -11.52 -9.15 -14.92
C GLU A 825 -10.57 -9.33 -13.70
N ASP A 826 -9.48 -10.09 -13.85
CA ASP A 826 -8.44 -10.24 -12.81
C ASP A 826 -7.69 -8.93 -12.48
N MET A 827 -7.95 -7.84 -13.20
CA MET A 827 -7.37 -6.51 -12.98
C MET A 827 -8.29 -5.55 -12.23
N LEU A 828 -9.56 -5.90 -12.02
CA LEU A 828 -10.56 -5.05 -11.36
C LEU A 828 -11.13 -5.62 -10.05
N ASP A 829 -10.90 -6.91 -9.75
CA ASP A 829 -11.48 -7.58 -8.57
C ASP A 829 -10.54 -7.72 -7.35
N ASP A 830 -9.35 -7.13 -7.38
CA ASP A 830 -8.47 -7.03 -6.19
C ASP A 830 -8.53 -5.61 -5.57
N TYR A 831 -9.74 -5.15 -5.23
CA TYR A 831 -9.96 -4.03 -4.30
C TYR A 831 -11.02 -4.41 -3.27
N ASP A 832 -10.55 -4.89 -2.12
CA ASP A 832 -11.04 -4.55 -0.78
C ASP A 832 -10.02 -4.92 0.29
#